data_AF-A0A842WYB3-F1
#
_entry.id   AF-A0A842WYB3-F1
#
_cell.length_a   1.000
_cell.length_b   1.000
_cell.length_c   1.000
_cell.angle_alpha   90.00
_cell.angle_beta   90.00
_cell.angle_gamma   90.00
#
_symmetry.space_group_name_H-M   'P 1'
#
loop_
_entity.id
_entity.type
_entity.pdbx_description
1 polymer ?
#
loop_
_entity_poly.entity_id
_entity_poly.type
_entity_poly.pdbx_seq_one_letter_code
_entity_poly.pdbx_strand_id
1 'polypeptide(L)'
;MKHHLIAIMLLASVLASHVSAADEEYMGLEWNYSVKEVLSELSVADVTGDEKLEVIASGSSDGSAYVIGSDGELIWRKEVFSYINTVYPVDIDGDGKHEVIAGHSDMTVFDNEGKGWKYRTSNAVHNIRSGDMNGNGRQDIIAVSYDKSSCSKSNFIYAVNGLGKEEIWKYSVGNSEPYSLEVADLDGDGSDEVIVGLIYKVKSSYKPCERSYSHESAVLVLNNEKRLIWQFETIGAAISLAAGDVTGDGRKEVIVGSYPTLYVLDADGGLIWKKSDVINTYVEDVAVADLDGDNRSEVIAASNEVYVFDQEGDLLWKGMTDSRVYSVAAGDLDNDGVPEVIAGSASIYVFDAKGTPLWRSDSHTSYGFIESVDLDGQGYDEIVAGSVKDIFVFRTQDYAKKIRADSLYEQAMLLGGSNPELAVEKLEEAKQLYSQLGLIDRVSECINQITRFSDTTGRLADLRVEAEEALNMSRELLRKGDYMNASKQAQTARYKFSSLNDESYVDQCDMIISETHDVIAYNASQELILANISYHDGEYNLSLAHALNAERYYSFIGEEEYAEKAGVLVSNLSEILGIKHENDTSYNGPELPKLPDLASVLEGLNPVYVILLLIAVVLMAIVFAVGVYVWKMKGRQTLKMDHLHKVSYTQEEDVRMPPENPLRRRPAPARRYTTTAEEEELKVKLPPNKGVFKSSVCRGGVCLKMTRLARK
;
A
#
# COMPACT_ATOMS: atom_id res chain seq x y z
N MET A 1 19.51 42.81 15.44
CA MET A 1 18.12 42.33 15.67
C MET A 1 17.38 42.01 14.38
N LYS A 2 16.96 42.96 13.52
CA LYS A 2 16.14 42.62 12.32
C LYS A 2 16.74 41.55 11.40
N HIS A 3 18.05 41.54 11.15
CA HIS A 3 18.68 40.50 10.31
C HIS A 3 18.74 39.12 10.97
N HIS A 4 18.85 39.01 12.29
CA HIS A 4 18.72 37.71 12.98
C HIS A 4 17.28 37.20 12.99
N LEU A 5 16.29 38.09 13.06
CA LEU A 5 14.88 37.68 12.97
C LEU A 5 14.54 37.12 11.58
N ILE A 6 15.12 37.70 10.52
CA ILE A 6 14.97 37.19 9.14
C ILE A 6 15.73 35.88 8.97
N ALA A 7 16.95 35.74 9.51
CA ALA A 7 17.69 34.48 9.47
C ALA A 7 16.98 33.35 10.24
N ILE A 8 16.36 33.64 11.39
CA ILE A 8 15.58 32.68 12.18
C ILE A 8 14.27 32.34 11.47
N MET A 9 13.58 33.30 10.84
CA MET A 9 12.40 32.98 10.02
C MET A 9 12.76 32.19 8.76
N LEU A 10 13.93 32.41 8.16
CA LEU A 10 14.42 31.62 7.02
C LEU A 10 14.84 30.21 7.45
N LEU A 11 15.51 30.05 8.60
CA LEU A 11 15.78 28.72 9.17
C LEU A 11 14.48 28.00 9.51
N ALA A 12 13.52 28.69 10.13
CA ALA A 12 12.21 28.13 10.45
C ALA A 12 11.40 27.79 9.21
N SER A 13 11.50 28.55 8.11
CA SER A 13 10.84 28.20 6.85
C SER A 13 11.55 27.08 6.10
N VAL A 14 12.87 26.90 6.27
CA VAL A 14 13.63 25.78 5.70
C VAL A 14 13.40 24.49 6.50
N LEU A 15 13.32 24.58 7.82
CA LEU A 15 12.94 23.44 8.68
C LEU A 15 11.46 23.07 8.50
N ALA A 16 10.56 24.05 8.36
CA ALA A 16 9.15 23.81 8.06
C ALA A 16 8.88 23.44 6.58
N SER A 17 9.87 23.53 5.68
CA SER A 17 9.75 23.05 4.30
C SER A 17 10.30 21.63 4.11
N HIS A 18 10.80 20.98 5.16
CA HIS A 18 11.14 19.54 5.14
C HIS A 18 9.96 18.65 5.59
N VAL A 19 8.88 19.22 6.13
CA VAL A 19 7.55 18.58 6.08
C VAL A 19 6.90 19.08 4.80
N SER A 20 7.21 18.44 3.68
CA SER A 20 6.63 18.80 2.40
C SER A 20 5.18 18.30 2.37
N ALA A 21 4.25 19.10 1.83
CA ALA A 21 2.90 18.62 1.53
C ALA A 21 2.85 17.64 0.34
N ALA A 22 3.98 17.00 0.01
CA ALA A 22 4.13 15.95 -0.98
C ALA A 22 4.47 14.59 -0.34
N ASP A 23 4.44 14.47 1.00
CA ASP A 23 4.60 13.18 1.69
C ASP A 23 3.24 12.55 2.06
N GLU A 24 2.17 13.35 2.08
CA GLU A 24 0.78 12.90 2.27
C GLU A 24 0.27 11.94 1.17
N GLU A 25 0.96 11.83 0.03
CA GLU A 25 0.49 11.12 -1.18
C GLU A 25 0.99 9.66 -1.30
N TYR A 26 1.90 9.20 -0.42
CA TYR A 26 2.62 7.91 -0.59
C TYR A 26 2.20 6.79 0.37
N MET A 27 1.68 7.12 1.56
CA MET A 27 0.96 6.15 2.40
C MET A 27 -0.54 6.28 2.13
N GLY A 28 -0.98 5.65 1.03
CA GLY A 28 -2.34 5.75 0.54
C GLY A 28 -3.30 4.80 1.26
N LEU A 29 -4.52 5.26 1.55
CA LEU A 29 -5.61 4.37 1.97
C LEU A 29 -5.91 3.39 0.83
N GLU A 30 -5.74 2.11 1.09
CA GLU A 30 -6.06 1.05 0.13
C GLU A 30 -7.57 0.76 0.13
N TRP A 31 -8.07 0.35 1.29
CA TRP A 31 -9.47 0.03 1.51
C TRP A 31 -9.89 0.36 2.95
N ASN A 32 -11.20 0.45 3.15
CA ASN A 32 -11.78 0.63 4.48
C ASN A 32 -13.04 -0.22 4.64
N TYR A 33 -13.21 -0.81 5.83
CA TYR A 33 -14.34 -1.68 6.14
C TYR A 33 -15.11 -1.16 7.37
N SER A 34 -16.43 -0.99 7.26
CA SER A 34 -17.28 -0.62 8.41
C SER A 34 -17.95 -1.84 9.03
N VAL A 35 -17.61 -2.17 10.28
CA VAL A 35 -18.40 -3.10 11.11
C VAL A 35 -19.72 -2.44 11.55
N LYS A 36 -20.68 -3.23 12.10
CA LYS A 36 -22.02 -2.71 12.41
C LYS A 36 -22.05 -1.90 13.70
N GLU A 37 -21.34 -2.36 14.72
CA GLU A 37 -21.17 -1.71 16.03
C GLU A 37 -19.69 -1.48 16.33
N VAL A 38 -19.40 -0.81 17.45
CA VAL A 38 -18.04 -0.40 17.84
C VAL A 38 -17.07 -1.61 17.90
N LEU A 39 -15.89 -1.50 17.30
CA LEU A 39 -14.77 -2.44 17.40
C LEU A 39 -14.37 -2.63 18.87
N SER A 40 -14.28 -3.89 19.30
CA SER A 40 -13.67 -4.26 20.59
C SER A 40 -12.19 -4.61 20.48
N GLU A 41 -11.78 -5.11 19.32
CA GLU A 41 -10.46 -5.68 19.03
C GLU A 41 -10.26 -5.74 17.51
N LEU A 42 -9.01 -5.73 17.10
CA LEU A 42 -8.51 -5.90 15.73
C LEU A 42 -7.23 -6.75 15.81
N SER A 43 -7.01 -7.66 14.86
CA SER A 43 -5.79 -8.47 14.76
C SER A 43 -5.64 -9.03 13.34
N VAL A 44 -4.44 -9.50 12.96
CA VAL A 44 -4.13 -10.08 11.65
C VAL A 44 -3.60 -11.51 11.75
N ALA A 45 -3.98 -12.39 10.80
CA ALA A 45 -3.43 -13.74 10.67
C ALA A 45 -3.87 -14.42 9.36
N ASP A 46 -3.14 -15.44 8.90
CA ASP A 46 -3.57 -16.33 7.80
C ASP A 46 -4.66 -17.29 8.31
N VAL A 47 -5.93 -16.92 8.11
CA VAL A 47 -7.10 -17.73 8.47
C VAL A 47 -7.48 -18.68 7.32
N THR A 48 -7.17 -18.34 6.08
CA THR A 48 -7.56 -19.14 4.90
C THR A 48 -6.56 -20.26 4.55
N GLY A 49 -5.30 -20.12 4.94
CA GLY A 49 -4.16 -20.95 4.57
C GLY A 49 -3.61 -20.64 3.19
N ASP A 50 -3.60 -19.37 2.78
CA ASP A 50 -3.17 -18.93 1.43
C ASP A 50 -1.88 -18.07 1.42
N GLU A 51 -1.17 -17.99 2.55
CA GLU A 51 0.05 -17.21 2.79
C GLU A 51 -0.17 -15.68 2.78
N LYS A 52 -1.41 -15.20 2.66
CA LYS A 52 -1.79 -13.80 2.95
C LYS A 52 -2.44 -13.71 4.32
N LEU A 53 -2.51 -12.50 4.86
CA LEU A 53 -3.12 -12.27 6.16
C LEU A 53 -4.52 -11.68 6.00
N GLU A 54 -5.47 -12.26 6.74
CA GLU A 54 -6.78 -11.69 6.95
C GLU A 54 -6.76 -10.67 8.09
N VAL A 55 -7.64 -9.66 8.00
CA VAL A 55 -7.97 -8.79 9.11
C VAL A 55 -9.16 -9.37 9.89
N ILE A 56 -8.91 -9.71 11.15
CA ILE A 56 -9.86 -10.26 12.10
C ILE A 56 -10.33 -9.15 13.04
N ALA A 57 -11.66 -8.96 13.14
CA ALA A 57 -12.24 -7.89 13.95
C ALA A 57 -13.48 -8.35 14.73
N SER A 58 -13.78 -7.69 15.85
CA SER A 58 -15.02 -7.94 16.59
C SER A 58 -15.90 -6.72 16.80
N GLY A 59 -17.17 -6.84 16.43
CA GLY A 59 -18.20 -5.87 16.74
C GLY A 59 -18.72 -6.07 18.17
N SER A 60 -18.38 -5.13 19.06
CA SER A 60 -18.68 -5.15 20.50
C SER A 60 -20.14 -5.46 20.80
N SER A 61 -21.09 -4.67 20.28
CA SER A 61 -22.52 -4.77 20.62
C SER A 61 -23.36 -5.53 19.59
N ASP A 62 -22.87 -5.73 18.37
CA ASP A 62 -23.52 -6.62 17.40
C ASP A 62 -23.21 -8.10 17.71
N GLY A 63 -22.15 -8.36 18.49
CA GLY A 63 -21.76 -9.68 18.94
C GLY A 63 -21.25 -10.56 17.80
N SER A 64 -20.53 -9.97 16.84
CA SER A 64 -20.00 -10.69 15.66
C SER A 64 -18.49 -10.63 15.57
N ALA A 65 -17.88 -11.78 15.27
CA ALA A 65 -16.55 -11.84 14.71
C ALA A 65 -16.63 -11.68 13.18
N TYR A 66 -15.64 -11.00 12.62
CA TYR A 66 -15.46 -10.69 11.21
C TYR A 66 -14.08 -11.20 10.77
N VAL A 67 -14.01 -11.75 9.57
CA VAL A 67 -12.76 -12.08 8.88
C VAL A 67 -12.86 -11.47 7.48
N ILE A 68 -11.90 -10.61 7.16
CA ILE A 68 -11.85 -9.74 5.97
C ILE A 68 -10.53 -10.05 5.27
N GLY A 69 -10.56 -10.28 3.96
CA GLY A 69 -9.35 -10.56 3.18
C GLY A 69 -8.41 -9.36 3.11
N SER A 70 -7.16 -9.62 2.70
CA SER A 70 -6.18 -8.57 2.40
C SER A 70 -6.64 -7.60 1.30
N ASP A 71 -7.61 -7.98 0.48
CA ASP A 71 -8.28 -7.13 -0.52
C ASP A 71 -9.47 -6.28 0.02
N GLY A 72 -9.80 -6.43 1.31
CA GLY A 72 -10.91 -5.74 1.97
C GLY A 72 -12.29 -6.40 1.80
N GLU A 73 -12.39 -7.55 1.11
CA GLU A 73 -13.65 -8.27 0.94
C GLU A 73 -14.00 -9.12 2.17
N LEU A 74 -15.28 -9.21 2.51
CA LEU A 74 -15.73 -9.98 3.68
C LEU A 74 -15.75 -11.48 3.36
N ILE A 75 -14.81 -12.23 3.94
CA ILE A 75 -14.76 -13.69 3.84
C ILE A 75 -15.90 -14.30 4.68
N TRP A 76 -15.99 -13.95 5.97
CA TRP A 76 -17.14 -14.34 6.79
C TRP A 76 -17.44 -13.42 7.97
N ARG A 77 -18.67 -13.53 8.48
CA ARG A 77 -19.13 -12.91 9.74
C ARG A 77 -19.96 -13.91 10.55
N LYS A 78 -19.64 -14.11 11.83
CA LYS A 78 -20.33 -15.06 12.72
C LYS A 78 -20.80 -14.38 14.01
N GLU A 79 -22.07 -14.57 14.36
CA GLU A 79 -22.70 -13.98 15.56
C GLU A 79 -22.66 -14.94 16.75
N VAL A 80 -22.16 -14.49 17.90
CA VAL A 80 -22.22 -15.20 19.20
C VAL A 80 -23.36 -14.71 20.11
N PHE A 81 -24.14 -13.72 19.66
CA PHE A 81 -25.29 -13.12 20.36
C PHE A 81 -24.98 -12.61 21.79
N SER A 82 -23.74 -12.19 22.02
CA SER A 82 -23.28 -11.58 23.26
C SER A 82 -22.18 -10.56 22.97
N TYR A 83 -21.89 -9.67 23.92
CA TYR A 83 -20.84 -8.67 23.76
C TYR A 83 -19.48 -9.35 23.63
N ILE A 84 -18.78 -9.16 22.51
CA ILE A 84 -17.41 -9.63 22.32
C ILE A 84 -16.48 -8.58 22.89
N ASN A 85 -15.63 -8.95 23.86
CA ASN A 85 -14.61 -8.04 24.41
C ASN A 85 -13.27 -8.13 23.66
N THR A 86 -12.98 -9.25 22.98
CA THR A 86 -11.69 -9.54 22.33
C THR A 86 -11.86 -10.60 21.24
N VAL A 87 -11.02 -10.57 20.21
CA VAL A 87 -10.78 -11.68 19.27
C VAL A 87 -9.28 -11.95 19.16
N TYR A 88 -8.90 -13.22 19.01
CA TYR A 88 -7.50 -13.61 18.88
C TYR A 88 -7.37 -14.77 17.87
N PRO A 89 -6.55 -14.63 16.81
CA PRO A 89 -6.26 -15.69 15.86
C PRO A 89 -5.14 -16.61 16.37
N VAL A 90 -5.24 -17.92 16.12
CA VAL A 90 -4.16 -18.90 16.40
C VAL A 90 -4.36 -20.19 15.60
N ASP A 91 -3.29 -20.71 14.98
CA ASP A 91 -3.29 -22.10 14.48
C ASP A 91 -3.26 -23.08 15.67
N ILE A 92 -4.43 -23.65 15.99
CA ILE A 92 -4.61 -24.45 17.21
C ILE A 92 -4.51 -25.95 16.96
N ASP A 93 -4.73 -26.39 15.72
CA ASP A 93 -4.62 -27.80 15.31
C ASP A 93 -3.42 -28.13 14.42
N GLY A 94 -2.58 -27.14 14.12
CA GLY A 94 -1.31 -27.26 13.43
C GLY A 94 -1.46 -27.59 11.95
N ASP A 95 -2.56 -27.13 11.31
CA ASP A 95 -2.81 -27.34 9.88
C ASP A 95 -2.30 -26.19 8.99
N GLY A 96 -1.76 -25.12 9.59
CA GLY A 96 -1.29 -23.91 8.91
C GLY A 96 -2.33 -22.80 8.80
N LYS A 97 -3.53 -22.96 9.35
CA LYS A 97 -4.59 -21.94 9.35
C LYS A 97 -4.94 -21.49 10.75
N HIS A 98 -5.27 -20.22 10.90
CA HIS A 98 -5.59 -19.66 12.20
C HIS A 98 -7.08 -19.78 12.52
N GLU A 99 -7.42 -20.50 13.60
CA GLU A 99 -8.72 -20.39 14.24
C GLU A 99 -8.93 -19.00 14.83
N VAL A 100 -10.14 -18.47 14.72
CA VAL A 100 -10.53 -17.20 15.35
C VAL A 100 -11.23 -17.46 16.67
N ILE A 101 -10.61 -17.05 17.77
CA ILE A 101 -11.17 -17.18 19.12
C ILE A 101 -11.86 -15.88 19.53
N ALA A 102 -13.17 -15.91 19.78
CA ALA A 102 -13.94 -14.78 20.28
C ALA A 102 -14.21 -14.89 21.79
N GLY A 103 -13.75 -13.91 22.56
CA GLY A 103 -14.01 -13.77 24.00
C GLY A 103 -15.25 -12.92 24.29
N HIS A 104 -16.26 -13.49 24.93
CA HIS A 104 -17.55 -12.83 25.20
C HIS A 104 -18.04 -13.14 26.62
N SER A 105 -19.30 -13.54 26.83
CA SER A 105 -19.76 -14.06 28.14
C SER A 105 -19.12 -15.40 28.52
N ASP A 106 -18.60 -16.09 27.51
CA ASP A 106 -17.89 -17.36 27.51
C ASP A 106 -16.76 -17.22 26.46
N MET A 107 -16.29 -18.32 25.87
CA MET A 107 -15.36 -18.29 24.72
C MET A 107 -15.89 -19.15 23.58
N THR A 108 -15.80 -18.67 22.33
CA THR A 108 -16.11 -19.46 21.13
C THR A 108 -14.89 -19.48 20.21
N VAL A 109 -14.49 -20.66 19.76
CA VAL A 109 -13.45 -20.86 18.73
C VAL A 109 -14.12 -21.13 17.40
N PHE A 110 -13.68 -20.47 16.34
CA PHE A 110 -14.16 -20.59 14.97
C PHE A 110 -13.05 -21.12 14.06
N ASP A 111 -13.35 -22.14 13.24
CA ASP A 111 -12.49 -22.57 12.13
C ASP A 111 -12.52 -21.55 10.97
N ASN A 112 -11.74 -21.81 9.91
CA ASN A 112 -11.67 -20.96 8.72
C ASN A 112 -13.00 -20.83 7.95
N GLU A 113 -13.92 -21.80 8.07
CA GLU A 113 -15.29 -21.70 7.56
C GLU A 113 -16.25 -20.97 8.53
N GLY A 114 -15.76 -20.58 9.71
CA GLY A 114 -16.50 -20.03 10.83
C GLY A 114 -17.57 -20.96 11.39
N LYS A 115 -17.38 -22.28 11.33
CA LYS A 115 -18.04 -23.22 12.25
C LYS A 115 -17.20 -23.25 13.52
N GLY A 116 -17.77 -23.71 14.64
CA GLY A 116 -17.08 -23.50 15.90
C GLY A 116 -17.61 -24.28 17.09
N TRP A 117 -16.85 -24.16 18.18
CA TRP A 117 -17.16 -24.78 19.46
C TRP A 117 -17.01 -23.77 20.59
N LYS A 118 -17.61 -24.08 21.75
CA LYS A 118 -17.75 -23.13 22.85
C LYS A 118 -17.22 -23.72 24.16
N TYR A 119 -16.29 -23.01 24.79
CA TYR A 119 -15.85 -23.27 26.16
C TYR A 119 -16.64 -22.38 27.14
N ARG A 120 -17.05 -22.92 28.29
CA ARG A 120 -17.82 -22.16 29.29
C ARG A 120 -16.93 -21.67 30.42
N THR A 121 -16.85 -20.36 30.60
CA THR A 121 -16.11 -19.72 31.69
C THR A 121 -17.05 -19.32 32.84
N SER A 122 -16.48 -18.95 33.99
CA SER A 122 -17.28 -18.51 35.15
C SER A 122 -17.74 -17.04 35.06
N ASN A 123 -17.04 -16.21 34.28
CA ASN A 123 -17.39 -14.83 33.98
C ASN A 123 -17.05 -14.53 32.50
N ALA A 124 -17.37 -13.32 32.04
CA ALA A 124 -17.03 -12.87 30.69
C ALA A 124 -15.51 -12.90 30.45
N VAL A 125 -15.10 -13.44 29.29
CA VAL A 125 -13.72 -13.44 28.80
C VAL A 125 -13.37 -12.08 28.21
N HIS A 126 -12.13 -11.65 28.45
CA HIS A 126 -11.76 -10.24 28.36
C HIS A 126 -10.53 -9.93 27.53
N ASN A 127 -9.55 -10.82 27.55
CA ASN A 127 -8.37 -10.82 26.70
C ASN A 127 -7.97 -12.30 26.52
N ILE A 128 -7.40 -12.64 25.36
CA ILE A 128 -7.02 -13.99 24.94
C ILE A 128 -5.62 -13.91 24.30
N ARG A 129 -4.82 -14.95 24.59
CA ARG A 129 -3.52 -15.23 23.98
C ARG A 129 -3.39 -16.75 23.78
N SER A 130 -2.35 -17.18 23.10
CA SER A 130 -1.95 -18.59 23.04
C SER A 130 -0.51 -18.82 23.51
N GLY A 131 -0.21 -20.07 23.85
CA GLY A 131 1.10 -20.60 24.21
C GLY A 131 0.96 -22.10 24.51
N ASP A 132 2.05 -22.87 24.49
CA ASP A 132 1.99 -24.30 24.86
C ASP A 132 1.94 -24.46 26.39
N MET A 133 0.72 -24.67 26.92
CA MET A 133 0.47 -24.78 28.35
C MET A 133 0.53 -26.22 28.86
N ASN A 134 0.82 -27.21 28.01
CA ASN A 134 0.91 -28.62 28.41
C ASN A 134 2.16 -29.38 27.89
N GLY A 135 3.07 -28.70 27.19
CA GLY A 135 4.36 -29.24 26.72
C GLY A 135 4.23 -30.24 25.58
N ASN A 136 3.24 -30.07 24.70
CA ASN A 136 2.97 -30.98 23.58
C ASN A 136 3.43 -30.45 22.20
N GLY A 137 3.97 -29.24 22.14
CA GLY A 137 4.41 -28.54 20.93
C GLY A 137 3.27 -27.92 20.11
N ARG A 138 2.12 -27.61 20.73
CA ARG A 138 0.94 -27.01 20.08
C ARG A 138 0.35 -25.91 20.95
N GLN A 139 -0.33 -24.97 20.32
CA GLN A 139 -0.92 -23.83 20.98
C GLN A 139 -2.15 -24.23 21.81
N ASP A 140 -2.19 -23.81 23.07
CA ASP A 140 -3.37 -23.81 23.92
C ASP A 140 -3.94 -22.39 24.07
N ILE A 141 -5.15 -22.26 24.60
CA ILE A 141 -5.82 -20.96 24.77
C ILE A 141 -5.66 -20.47 26.20
N ILE A 142 -5.07 -19.30 26.36
CA ILE A 142 -5.00 -18.58 27.64
C ILE A 142 -6.05 -17.47 27.64
N ALA A 143 -6.92 -17.46 28.64
CA ALA A 143 -8.04 -16.51 28.70
C ALA A 143 -8.22 -15.91 30.09
N VAL A 144 -8.25 -14.57 30.16
CA VAL A 144 -8.62 -13.84 31.39
C VAL A 144 -10.12 -13.57 31.44
N SER A 145 -10.76 -13.83 32.57
CA SER A 145 -12.23 -13.68 32.72
C SER A 145 -12.64 -13.06 34.06
N TYR A 146 -13.47 -12.02 34.01
CA TYR A 146 -13.93 -11.31 35.20
C TYR A 146 -15.36 -10.77 35.14
N ASP A 147 -15.93 -10.54 36.33
CA ASP A 147 -17.24 -9.91 36.48
C ASP A 147 -17.09 -8.39 36.70
N LYS A 148 -17.47 -7.59 35.68
CA LYS A 148 -17.57 -6.12 35.74
C LYS A 148 -18.56 -5.63 36.83
N SER A 149 -19.54 -6.45 37.21
CA SER A 149 -20.67 -6.04 38.05
C SER A 149 -20.50 -6.29 39.55
N SER A 150 -19.56 -7.16 39.94
CA SER A 150 -19.44 -7.64 41.32
C SER A 150 -18.04 -7.51 41.91
N CYS A 151 -17.97 -6.97 43.12
CA CYS A 151 -16.77 -6.90 43.97
C CYS A 151 -16.61 -8.15 44.86
N SER A 152 -17.45 -9.18 44.70
CA SER A 152 -17.45 -10.37 45.56
C SER A 152 -17.40 -11.70 44.80
N LYS A 153 -17.32 -11.69 43.47
CA LYS A 153 -17.02 -12.89 42.69
C LYS A 153 -15.52 -13.03 42.51
N SER A 154 -15.04 -14.27 42.49
CA SER A 154 -13.71 -14.59 42.02
C SER A 154 -13.61 -14.34 40.51
N ASN A 155 -12.50 -13.73 40.11
CA ASN A 155 -12.05 -13.61 38.73
C ASN A 155 -10.95 -14.65 38.46
N PHE A 156 -10.76 -15.02 37.19
CA PHE A 156 -9.99 -16.21 36.82
C PHE A 156 -9.12 -16.00 35.58
N ILE A 157 -8.05 -16.77 35.53
CA ILE A 157 -7.23 -17.04 34.34
C ILE A 157 -7.43 -18.53 34.01
N TYR A 158 -7.60 -18.88 32.75
CA TYR A 158 -7.75 -20.26 32.28
C TYR A 158 -6.65 -20.57 31.26
N ALA A 159 -6.15 -21.81 31.29
CA ALA A 159 -5.55 -22.46 30.13
C ALA A 159 -6.48 -23.59 29.67
N VAL A 160 -6.82 -23.60 28.38
CA VAL A 160 -7.77 -24.53 27.77
C VAL A 160 -7.12 -25.18 26.55
N ASN A 161 -7.12 -26.51 26.50
CA ASN A 161 -6.54 -27.23 25.38
C ASN A 161 -7.39 -27.05 24.11
N GLY A 162 -6.78 -26.60 23.01
CA GLY A 162 -7.49 -26.26 21.77
C GLY A 162 -8.18 -27.44 21.10
N LEU A 163 -7.49 -28.59 21.03
CA LEU A 163 -7.99 -29.80 20.40
C LEU A 163 -9.06 -30.51 21.24
N GLY A 164 -8.79 -30.67 22.54
CA GLY A 164 -9.61 -31.43 23.48
C GLY A 164 -10.77 -30.65 24.07
N LYS A 165 -10.68 -29.31 24.12
CA LYS A 165 -11.68 -28.40 24.74
C LYS A 165 -11.76 -28.58 26.26
N GLU A 166 -10.69 -29.13 26.84
CA GLU A 166 -10.57 -29.47 28.26
C GLU A 166 -9.80 -28.37 29.01
N GLU A 167 -10.13 -28.17 30.30
CA GLU A 167 -9.38 -27.27 31.18
C GLU A 167 -8.03 -27.92 31.50
N ILE A 168 -6.92 -27.28 31.10
CA ILE A 168 -5.58 -27.68 31.54
C ILE A 168 -5.43 -27.21 32.98
N TRP A 169 -5.69 -25.93 33.21
CA TRP A 169 -5.74 -25.36 34.54
C TRP A 169 -6.58 -24.08 34.61
N LYS A 170 -6.91 -23.73 35.85
CA LYS A 170 -7.62 -22.50 36.21
C LYS A 170 -7.01 -21.87 37.45
N TYR A 171 -6.57 -20.62 37.34
CA TYR A 171 -6.04 -19.81 38.43
C TYR A 171 -7.07 -18.76 38.87
N SER A 172 -7.12 -18.41 40.15
CA SER A 172 -8.08 -17.43 40.70
C SER A 172 -7.32 -16.22 41.25
N VAL A 173 -7.49 -15.06 40.61
CA VAL A 173 -6.87 -13.78 41.00
C VAL A 173 -7.68 -13.03 42.07
N GLY A 174 -8.55 -13.74 42.79
CA GLY A 174 -9.41 -13.15 43.82
C GLY A 174 -10.41 -12.16 43.22
N ASN A 175 -10.50 -10.97 43.81
CA ASN A 175 -11.45 -9.93 43.42
C ASN A 175 -10.86 -8.84 42.48
N SER A 176 -9.58 -8.89 42.13
CA SER A 176 -8.97 -7.99 41.13
C SER A 176 -9.37 -8.40 39.72
N GLU A 177 -9.52 -7.46 38.79
CA GLU A 177 -9.76 -7.79 37.37
C GLU A 177 -8.42 -8.10 36.67
N PRO A 178 -8.19 -9.31 36.15
CA PRO A 178 -7.13 -9.57 35.19
C PRO A 178 -7.52 -8.91 33.87
N TYR A 179 -6.77 -7.90 33.43
CA TYR A 179 -7.19 -6.96 32.39
C TYR A 179 -6.34 -7.10 31.13
N SER A 180 -5.03 -6.86 31.24
CA SER A 180 -4.05 -7.21 30.21
C SER A 180 -3.54 -8.63 30.44
N LEU A 181 -3.19 -9.28 29.33
CA LEU A 181 -2.67 -10.64 29.26
C LEU A 181 -1.59 -10.62 28.18
N GLU A 182 -0.42 -11.16 28.49
CA GLU A 182 0.64 -11.42 27.51
C GLU A 182 1.28 -12.79 27.78
N VAL A 183 1.86 -13.41 26.75
CA VAL A 183 2.44 -14.75 26.83
C VAL A 183 3.82 -14.77 26.17
N ALA A 184 4.83 -15.22 26.90
CA ALA A 184 6.20 -15.28 26.42
C ALA A 184 7.09 -16.17 27.29
N ASP A 185 7.98 -16.95 26.68
CA ASP A 185 9.16 -17.53 27.33
C ASP A 185 10.02 -16.41 27.98
N LEU A 186 10.06 -16.39 29.32
CA LEU A 186 10.83 -15.41 30.10
C LEU A 186 12.16 -15.98 30.60
N ASP A 187 12.21 -17.27 30.96
CA ASP A 187 13.39 -17.88 31.57
C ASP A 187 14.32 -18.64 30.59
N GLY A 188 13.88 -18.80 29.34
CA GLY A 188 14.62 -19.41 28.23
C GLY A 188 14.50 -20.93 28.17
N ASP A 189 13.52 -21.54 28.83
CA ASP A 189 13.31 -23.01 28.81
C ASP A 189 12.57 -23.53 27.56
N GLY A 190 11.99 -22.62 26.76
CA GLY A 190 11.21 -22.93 25.56
C GLY A 190 9.71 -23.14 25.81
N SER A 191 9.24 -22.98 27.05
CA SER A 191 7.83 -22.87 27.43
C SER A 191 7.46 -21.40 27.63
N ASP A 192 6.23 -21.00 27.33
CA ASP A 192 5.80 -19.63 27.62
C ASP A 192 5.25 -19.45 29.04
N GLU A 193 5.62 -18.33 29.67
CA GLU A 193 4.97 -17.80 30.86
C GLU A 193 3.71 -17.00 30.52
N VAL A 194 2.75 -17.03 31.44
CA VAL A 194 1.51 -16.24 31.38
C VAL A 194 1.62 -15.02 32.28
N ILE A 195 1.71 -13.84 31.65
CA ILE A 195 1.86 -12.53 32.28
C ILE A 195 0.49 -11.84 32.35
N VAL A 196 0.05 -11.42 33.54
CA VAL A 196 -1.29 -10.85 33.72
C VAL A 196 -1.26 -9.57 34.56
N GLY A 197 -1.72 -8.47 33.95
CA GLY A 197 -1.89 -7.18 34.60
C GLY A 197 -3.24 -7.10 35.31
N LEU A 198 -3.23 -6.63 36.57
CA LEU A 198 -4.42 -6.50 37.39
C LEU A 198 -4.90 -5.05 37.52
N ILE A 199 -6.23 -4.90 37.62
CA ILE A 199 -6.90 -3.69 38.06
C ILE A 199 -7.63 -3.95 39.38
N TYR A 200 -7.30 -3.19 40.42
CA TYR A 200 -7.98 -3.27 41.70
C TYR A 200 -9.43 -2.77 41.63
N LYS A 201 -10.34 -3.48 42.31
CA LYS A 201 -11.77 -3.14 42.39
C LYS A 201 -12.16 -2.59 43.75
N VAL A 202 -12.78 -1.42 43.74
CA VAL A 202 -13.31 -0.73 44.93
C VAL A 202 -14.83 -0.77 44.98
N LYS A 203 -15.39 -0.82 46.19
CA LYS A 203 -16.82 -0.57 46.41
C LYS A 203 -17.06 0.93 46.45
N SER A 204 -17.84 1.44 45.51
CA SER A 204 -18.22 2.85 45.41
C SER A 204 -19.52 3.12 46.17
N SER A 205 -19.76 4.37 46.57
CA SER A 205 -21.06 4.78 47.15
C SER A 205 -22.16 4.90 46.08
N TYR A 206 -21.79 4.98 44.80
CA TYR A 206 -22.69 5.13 43.65
C TYR A 206 -22.87 3.85 42.81
N LYS A 207 -21.90 2.94 42.82
CA LYS A 207 -21.93 1.66 42.10
C LYS A 207 -21.56 0.51 43.04
N PRO A 208 -22.16 -0.70 42.90
CA PRO A 208 -21.82 -1.86 43.72
C PRO A 208 -20.33 -2.25 43.65
N CYS A 209 -19.70 -1.96 42.51
CA CYS A 209 -18.30 -2.20 42.24
C CYS A 209 -17.81 -1.27 41.13
N GLU A 210 -16.55 -0.83 41.20
CA GLU A 210 -15.93 0.07 40.23
C GLU A 210 -14.40 -0.17 40.19
N ARG A 211 -13.79 -0.01 39.01
CA ARG A 211 -12.33 -0.03 38.87
C ARG A 211 -11.71 1.13 39.62
N SER A 212 -10.52 0.93 40.19
CA SER A 212 -9.67 2.06 40.55
C SER A 212 -8.31 1.94 39.90
N TYR A 213 -8.08 2.84 38.95
CA TYR A 213 -6.80 2.96 38.26
C TYR A 213 -5.68 3.49 39.17
N SER A 214 -6.03 4.16 40.28
CA SER A 214 -5.09 4.81 41.21
C SER A 214 -4.92 4.07 42.55
N HIS A 215 -5.31 2.80 42.62
CA HIS A 215 -5.02 1.95 43.79
C HIS A 215 -3.96 0.92 43.41
N GLU A 216 -3.08 0.64 44.36
CA GLU A 216 -2.10 -0.44 44.28
C GLU A 216 -2.73 -1.70 43.70
N SER A 217 -2.13 -2.18 42.62
CA SER A 217 -2.52 -3.39 41.89
C SER A 217 -1.25 -4.24 41.70
N ALA A 218 -1.26 -5.21 40.79
CA ALA A 218 -0.08 -6.02 40.54
C ALA A 218 -0.01 -6.53 39.10
N VAL A 219 1.18 -6.97 38.72
CA VAL A 219 1.39 -7.95 37.64
C VAL A 219 1.69 -9.30 38.27
N LEU A 220 1.12 -10.37 37.71
CA LEU A 220 1.36 -11.75 38.11
C LEU A 220 2.00 -12.51 36.94
N VAL A 221 2.96 -13.39 37.24
CA VAL A 221 3.52 -14.32 36.25
C VAL A 221 3.34 -15.76 36.71
N LEU A 222 2.72 -16.57 35.85
CA LEU A 222 2.45 -17.99 36.04
C LEU A 222 3.22 -18.81 35.00
N ASN A 223 3.84 -19.93 35.38
CA ASN A 223 4.33 -20.89 34.40
C ASN A 223 3.17 -21.73 33.81
N ASN A 224 3.47 -22.51 32.76
CA ASN A 224 2.59 -23.52 32.17
C ASN A 224 1.98 -24.52 33.19
N GLU A 225 2.64 -24.82 34.31
CA GLU A 225 2.12 -25.66 35.41
C GLU A 225 1.17 -24.93 36.37
N LYS A 226 0.78 -23.67 36.09
CA LYS A 226 -0.10 -22.84 36.92
C LYS A 226 0.47 -22.53 38.32
N ARG A 227 1.80 -22.46 38.42
CA ARG A 227 2.53 -21.97 39.58
C ARG A 227 2.86 -20.48 39.39
N LEU A 228 2.55 -19.67 40.40
CA LEU A 228 3.03 -18.29 40.48
C LEU A 228 4.56 -18.31 40.65
N ILE A 229 5.27 -17.77 39.66
CA ILE A 229 6.73 -17.60 39.70
C ILE A 229 7.03 -16.37 40.58
N TRP A 230 6.52 -15.22 40.17
CA TRP A 230 6.65 -13.95 40.87
C TRP A 230 5.40 -13.06 40.72
N GLN A 231 5.37 -12.00 41.53
CA GLN A 231 4.37 -10.92 41.43
C GLN A 231 5.06 -9.59 41.70
N PHE A 232 4.64 -8.54 40.99
CA PHE A 232 5.15 -7.18 41.16
C PHE A 232 4.02 -6.21 41.51
N GLU A 233 4.17 -5.43 42.58
CA GLU A 233 3.16 -4.46 43.03
C GLU A 233 3.29 -3.12 42.27
N THR A 234 2.26 -2.77 41.50
CA THR A 234 2.17 -1.50 40.78
C THR A 234 1.40 -0.48 41.61
N ILE A 235 1.74 0.82 41.52
CA ILE A 235 1.05 1.87 42.32
C ILE A 235 -0.36 2.20 41.84
N GLY A 236 -0.73 1.67 40.67
CA GLY A 236 -2.06 1.73 40.08
C GLY A 236 -2.32 0.54 39.17
N ALA A 237 -3.42 0.58 38.43
CA ALA A 237 -3.82 -0.46 37.47
C ALA A 237 -2.70 -0.76 36.45
N ALA A 238 -2.41 -2.03 36.20
CA ALA A 238 -1.70 -2.47 34.99
C ALA A 238 -2.73 -2.62 33.84
N ILE A 239 -2.49 -1.93 32.73
CA ILE A 239 -3.47 -1.67 31.66
C ILE A 239 -3.03 -2.31 30.35
N SER A 240 -1.74 -2.18 30.01
CA SER A 240 -1.08 -2.82 28.88
C SER A 240 0.17 -3.57 29.34
N LEU A 241 0.61 -4.53 28.52
CA LEU A 241 1.80 -5.36 28.73
C LEU A 241 2.50 -5.56 27.38
N ALA A 242 3.81 -5.66 27.41
CA ALA A 242 4.62 -6.20 26.32
C ALA A 242 5.79 -7.01 26.91
N ALA A 243 6.40 -7.88 26.12
CA ALA A 243 7.59 -8.63 26.49
C ALA A 243 8.62 -8.61 25.35
N GLY A 244 9.87 -8.27 25.64
CA GLY A 244 10.94 -8.16 24.64
C GLY A 244 12.31 -8.01 25.27
N ASP A 245 13.37 -8.28 24.49
CA ASP A 245 14.76 -8.17 24.95
C ASP A 245 15.18 -6.69 24.94
N VAL A 246 14.96 -6.02 26.08
CA VAL A 246 15.30 -4.60 26.27
C VAL A 246 16.78 -4.48 26.68
N THR A 247 17.33 -5.48 27.37
CA THR A 247 18.71 -5.45 27.86
C THR A 247 19.77 -5.96 26.87
N GLY A 248 19.36 -6.73 25.85
CA GLY A 248 20.25 -7.43 24.91
C GLY A 248 20.87 -8.70 25.50
N ASP A 249 20.21 -9.31 26.49
CA ASP A 249 20.74 -10.49 27.21
C ASP A 249 20.20 -11.83 26.67
N GLY A 250 19.23 -11.77 25.74
CA GLY A 250 18.56 -12.90 25.11
C GLY A 250 17.31 -13.38 25.86
N ARG A 251 16.97 -12.80 27.01
CA ARG A 251 15.71 -13.02 27.73
C ARG A 251 14.81 -11.81 27.58
N LYS A 252 13.51 -12.01 27.82
CA LYS A 252 12.51 -10.94 27.66
C LYS A 252 12.27 -10.23 28.99
N GLU A 253 12.43 -8.92 28.98
CA GLU A 253 11.91 -8.02 30.01
C GLU A 253 10.37 -7.94 29.91
N VAL A 254 9.72 -7.64 31.03
CA VAL A 254 8.27 -7.39 31.11
C VAL A 254 8.01 -5.88 31.24
N ILE A 255 7.40 -5.31 30.20
CA ILE A 255 7.05 -3.89 30.12
C ILE A 255 5.59 -3.74 30.59
N VAL A 256 5.36 -2.83 31.55
CA VAL A 256 4.04 -2.66 32.18
C VAL A 256 3.56 -1.22 32.02
N GLY A 257 2.59 -1.02 31.13
CA GLY A 257 1.84 0.23 31.04
C GLY A 257 0.84 0.32 32.19
N SER A 258 1.04 1.29 33.09
CA SER A 258 0.20 1.47 34.27
C SER A 258 -0.21 2.94 34.46
N TYR A 259 -1.27 3.18 35.25
CA TYR A 259 -1.58 4.52 35.73
C TYR A 259 -0.85 4.78 37.07
N PRO A 260 -0.03 5.84 37.24
CA PRO A 260 0.40 6.85 36.28
C PRO A 260 1.84 6.60 35.78
N THR A 261 2.26 5.34 35.58
CA THR A 261 3.68 4.94 35.54
C THR A 261 3.93 3.84 34.53
N LEU A 262 4.96 4.01 33.69
CA LEU A 262 5.58 2.91 32.95
C LEU A 262 6.61 2.20 33.84
N TYR A 263 6.62 0.87 33.84
CA TYR A 263 7.63 0.04 34.49
C TYR A 263 8.29 -0.91 33.48
N VAL A 264 9.57 -1.21 33.69
CA VAL A 264 10.26 -2.33 33.05
C VAL A 264 10.84 -3.23 34.12
N LEU A 265 10.50 -4.51 34.03
CA LEU A 265 10.89 -5.56 34.97
C LEU A 265 11.77 -6.58 34.23
N ASP A 266 12.77 -7.14 34.91
CA ASP A 266 13.50 -8.31 34.40
C ASP A 266 12.61 -9.57 34.40
N ALA A 267 13.07 -10.61 33.72
CA ALA A 267 12.40 -11.92 33.66
C ALA A 267 12.10 -12.56 35.04
N ASP A 268 12.86 -12.19 36.09
CA ASP A 268 12.70 -12.67 37.47
C ASP A 268 11.74 -11.77 38.30
N GLY A 269 11.17 -10.72 37.70
CA GLY A 269 10.24 -9.76 38.32
C GLY A 269 10.91 -8.63 39.11
N GLY A 270 12.23 -8.47 38.98
CA GLY A 270 13.01 -7.37 39.53
C GLY A 270 12.78 -6.07 38.75
N LEU A 271 12.74 -4.94 39.46
CA LEU A 271 12.55 -3.62 38.82
C LEU A 271 13.87 -3.13 38.21
N ILE A 272 13.92 -2.99 36.88
CA ILE A 272 15.03 -2.33 36.20
C ILE A 272 14.85 -0.81 36.33
N TRP A 273 13.76 -0.27 35.77
CA TRP A 273 13.43 1.16 35.87
C TRP A 273 11.93 1.46 35.77
N LYS A 274 11.55 2.70 36.06
CA LYS A 274 10.18 3.21 35.91
C LYS A 274 10.15 4.72 35.62
N LYS A 275 9.11 5.20 34.94
CA LYS A 275 8.98 6.61 34.49
C LYS A 275 7.66 7.25 34.93
N SER A 276 7.47 7.36 36.24
CA SER A 276 6.31 8.00 36.88
C SER A 276 6.35 9.54 36.84
N ASP A 277 7.54 10.11 36.69
CA ASP A 277 7.84 11.54 36.68
C ASP A 277 7.77 12.17 35.27
N VAL A 278 7.98 11.36 34.23
CA VAL A 278 7.88 11.78 32.82
C VAL A 278 6.42 11.70 32.32
N ILE A 279 5.80 10.53 32.38
CA ILE A 279 4.45 10.30 31.80
C ILE A 279 3.36 10.79 32.76
N ASN A 280 3.40 10.35 34.03
CA ASN A 280 2.50 10.78 35.12
C ASN A 280 0.99 10.78 34.78
N THR A 281 0.57 9.88 33.89
CA THR A 281 -0.83 9.64 33.48
C THR A 281 -0.94 8.20 32.97
N TYR A 282 -2.10 7.80 32.43
CA TYR A 282 -2.25 6.41 31.93
C TYR A 282 -1.31 6.20 30.75
N VAL A 283 -0.47 5.17 30.83
CA VAL A 283 0.05 4.48 29.65
C VAL A 283 -1.11 3.62 29.13
N GLU A 284 -1.59 3.92 27.93
CA GLU A 284 -2.73 3.21 27.32
C GLU A 284 -2.26 1.92 26.65
N ASP A 285 -1.08 1.96 26.03
CA ASP A 285 -0.48 0.88 25.23
C ASP A 285 1.06 0.95 25.29
N VAL A 286 1.74 -0.17 25.05
CA VAL A 286 3.22 -0.29 25.05
C VAL A 286 3.68 -1.22 23.93
N ALA A 287 4.78 -0.84 23.26
CA ALA A 287 5.46 -1.66 22.27
C ALA A 287 6.97 -1.66 22.53
N VAL A 288 7.67 -2.62 21.94
CA VAL A 288 9.12 -2.79 22.03
C VAL A 288 9.68 -3.12 20.65
N ALA A 289 10.77 -2.44 20.27
CA ALA A 289 11.47 -2.66 19.00
C ALA A 289 12.89 -2.11 19.10
N ASP A 290 13.85 -2.75 18.42
CA ASP A 290 15.18 -2.20 18.21
C ASP A 290 15.09 -1.10 17.15
N LEU A 291 15.20 0.17 17.55
CA LEU A 291 15.05 1.34 16.69
C LEU A 291 16.40 1.91 16.23
N ASP A 292 17.54 1.46 16.77
CA ASP A 292 18.87 1.96 16.39
C ASP A 292 19.82 0.90 15.80
N GLY A 293 19.41 -0.36 15.80
CA GLY A 293 20.08 -1.51 15.19
C GLY A 293 21.14 -2.15 16.08
N ASP A 294 21.13 -1.91 17.39
CA ASP A 294 22.14 -2.43 18.32
C ASP A 294 21.80 -3.78 18.97
N ASN A 295 20.64 -4.35 18.65
CA ASN A 295 20.03 -5.59 19.19
C ASN A 295 19.51 -5.45 20.62
N ARG A 296 19.08 -4.24 21.02
CA ARG A 296 18.37 -3.97 22.28
C ARG A 296 17.10 -3.21 21.95
N SER A 297 15.99 -3.60 22.57
CA SER A 297 14.69 -3.01 22.24
C SER A 297 14.45 -1.71 23.02
N GLU A 298 14.24 -0.61 22.30
CA GLU A 298 13.61 0.58 22.87
C GLU A 298 12.20 0.29 23.38
N VAL A 299 11.78 1.02 24.40
CA VAL A 299 10.43 0.94 24.96
C VAL A 299 9.59 2.12 24.48
N ILE A 300 8.56 1.81 23.70
CA ILE A 300 7.60 2.77 23.12
C ILE A 300 6.33 2.75 23.99
N ALA A 301 5.84 3.93 24.38
CA ALA A 301 4.65 4.06 25.23
C ALA A 301 3.62 5.06 24.67
N ALA A 302 2.38 4.57 24.49
CA ALA A 302 1.23 5.40 24.15
C ALA A 302 0.68 6.09 25.40
N SER A 303 0.60 7.42 25.37
CA SER A 303 -0.01 8.18 26.47
C SER A 303 -0.62 9.50 25.97
N ASN A 304 -0.40 10.62 26.66
CA ASN A 304 -0.78 11.95 26.16
C ASN A 304 0.06 12.42 24.95
N GLU A 305 1.18 11.77 24.72
CA GLU A 305 2.15 11.90 23.62
C GLU A 305 2.68 10.46 23.37
N VAL A 306 3.44 10.27 22.28
CA VAL A 306 4.31 9.09 22.15
C VAL A 306 5.57 9.34 22.97
N TYR A 307 6.04 8.36 23.73
CA TYR A 307 7.33 8.40 24.43
C TYR A 307 8.18 7.20 24.03
N VAL A 308 9.47 7.43 23.76
CA VAL A 308 10.45 6.37 23.47
C VAL A 308 11.62 6.47 24.43
N PHE A 309 11.96 5.35 25.06
CA PHE A 309 13.02 5.24 26.06
C PHE A 309 14.03 4.15 25.67
N ASP A 310 15.30 4.37 26.00
CA ASP A 310 16.36 3.36 25.88
C ASP A 310 16.28 2.30 27.00
N GLN A 311 17.22 1.34 26.97
CA GLN A 311 17.32 0.26 27.94
C GLN A 311 17.64 0.71 29.39
N GLU A 312 18.26 1.88 29.59
CA GLU A 312 18.41 2.50 30.93
C GLU A 312 17.17 3.31 31.34
N GLY A 313 16.21 3.46 30.42
CA GLY A 313 14.98 4.21 30.55
C GLY A 313 15.15 5.70 30.30
N ASP A 314 16.29 6.18 29.81
CA ASP A 314 16.44 7.59 29.47
C ASP A 314 15.61 7.92 28.23
N LEU A 315 15.00 9.12 28.24
CA LEU A 315 14.04 9.53 27.21
C LEU A 315 14.78 9.95 25.95
N LEU A 316 14.73 9.13 24.90
CA LEU A 316 15.31 9.44 23.60
C LEU A 316 14.55 10.58 22.93
N TRP A 317 13.23 10.42 22.78
CA TRP A 317 12.36 11.44 22.19
C TRP A 317 10.89 11.29 22.63
N LYS A 318 10.07 12.29 22.29
CA LYS A 318 8.60 12.24 22.46
C LYS A 318 7.86 12.95 21.32
N GLY A 319 6.84 12.30 20.79
CA GLY A 319 6.04 12.76 19.64
C GLY A 319 4.72 13.41 20.07
N MET A 320 4.45 14.64 19.61
CA MET A 320 3.16 15.30 19.83
C MET A 320 2.14 14.90 18.76
N THR A 321 1.00 14.39 19.21
CA THR A 321 -0.17 14.03 18.38
C THR A 321 -1.31 15.04 18.55
N ASP A 322 -2.35 14.95 17.71
CA ASP A 322 -3.53 15.82 17.76
C ASP A 322 -4.49 15.54 18.94
N SER A 323 -4.37 14.38 19.56
CA SER A 323 -5.14 13.93 20.72
C SER A 323 -4.30 12.98 21.58
N ARG A 324 -4.93 12.25 22.51
CA ARG A 324 -4.27 11.16 23.23
C ARG A 324 -3.85 10.06 22.26
N VAL A 325 -2.69 9.45 22.49
CA VAL A 325 -2.28 8.22 21.82
C VAL A 325 -2.93 7.03 22.56
N TYR A 326 -3.67 6.21 21.81
CA TYR A 326 -4.42 5.07 22.33
C TYR A 326 -3.73 3.73 22.04
N SER A 327 -2.97 3.65 20.94
CA SER A 327 -2.18 2.47 20.56
C SER A 327 -0.88 2.89 19.87
N VAL A 328 0.15 2.06 20.01
CA VAL A 328 1.46 2.22 19.33
C VAL A 328 1.91 0.90 18.72
N ALA A 329 2.57 0.98 17.57
CA ALA A 329 3.26 -0.14 16.95
C ALA A 329 4.64 0.32 16.43
N ALA A 330 5.48 -0.64 16.08
CA ALA A 330 6.69 -0.41 15.31
C ALA A 330 6.74 -1.40 14.14
N GLY A 331 7.24 -0.94 12.99
CA GLY A 331 7.36 -1.76 11.78
C GLY A 331 8.21 -1.07 10.73
N ASP A 332 8.87 -1.84 9.87
CA ASP A 332 9.79 -1.35 8.83
C ASP A 332 8.98 -0.96 7.59
N LEU A 333 8.58 0.32 7.52
CA LEU A 333 7.64 0.80 6.50
C LEU A 333 8.34 1.26 5.22
N ASP A 334 9.66 1.47 5.26
CA ASP A 334 10.46 1.78 4.07
C ASP A 334 11.39 0.65 3.58
N ASN A 335 11.46 -0.45 4.32
CA ASN A 335 12.24 -1.66 4.05
C ASN A 335 13.77 -1.39 4.05
N ASP A 336 14.25 -0.56 4.98
CA ASP A 336 15.68 -0.33 5.24
C ASP A 336 16.27 -1.21 6.36
N GLY A 337 15.42 -1.89 7.14
CA GLY A 337 15.78 -2.73 8.26
C GLY A 337 15.67 -2.07 9.64
N VAL A 338 15.25 -0.80 9.72
CA VAL A 338 15.01 -0.07 10.97
C VAL A 338 13.52 0.27 11.10
N PRO A 339 12.81 -0.12 12.18
CA PRO A 339 11.39 0.17 12.31
C PRO A 339 11.06 1.66 12.50
N GLU A 340 10.03 2.13 11.79
CA GLU A 340 9.28 3.34 12.13
C GLU A 340 8.42 3.13 13.39
N VAL A 341 8.11 4.23 14.09
CA VAL A 341 7.14 4.23 15.20
C VAL A 341 5.80 4.78 14.73
N ILE A 342 4.75 3.95 14.85
CA ILE A 342 3.38 4.27 14.44
C ILE A 342 2.53 4.55 15.68
N ALA A 343 1.72 5.61 15.66
CA ALA A 343 0.93 6.07 16.80
C ALA A 343 -0.53 6.38 16.45
N GLY A 344 -1.46 5.65 17.05
CA GLY A 344 -2.90 5.84 16.92
C GLY A 344 -3.43 6.94 17.86
N SER A 345 -3.80 8.09 17.30
CA SER A 345 -4.48 9.21 17.97
C SER A 345 -5.84 9.48 17.28
N ALA A 346 -6.33 10.71 17.17
CA ALA A 346 -7.43 11.03 16.28
C ALA A 346 -6.99 10.88 14.81
N SER A 347 -5.76 11.25 14.47
CA SER A 347 -5.02 10.74 13.30
C SER A 347 -4.05 9.61 13.69
N ILE A 348 -3.66 8.79 12.72
CA ILE A 348 -2.43 7.99 12.76
C ILE A 348 -1.25 8.95 12.50
N TYR A 349 -0.14 8.75 13.20
CA TYR A 349 1.14 9.40 12.95
C TYR A 349 2.22 8.33 12.74
N VAL A 350 3.14 8.58 11.82
CA VAL A 350 4.36 7.77 11.62
C VAL A 350 5.57 8.66 11.91
N PHE A 351 6.50 8.16 12.71
CA PHE A 351 7.76 8.82 13.05
C PHE A 351 8.94 7.92 12.69
N ASP A 352 10.06 8.51 12.25
CA ASP A 352 11.32 7.78 12.16
C ASP A 352 11.79 7.32 13.56
N ALA A 353 12.77 6.42 13.61
CA ALA A 353 13.41 5.97 14.85
C ALA A 353 13.90 7.11 15.79
N LYS A 354 14.10 8.33 15.27
CA LYS A 354 14.60 9.52 15.99
C LYS A 354 13.48 10.48 16.40
N GLY A 355 12.22 10.15 16.12
CA GLY A 355 11.04 10.96 16.44
C GLY A 355 10.72 12.08 15.45
N THR A 356 11.31 12.06 14.25
CA THR A 356 10.95 12.96 13.15
C THR A 356 9.61 12.52 12.56
N PRO A 357 8.57 13.37 12.52
CA PRO A 357 7.29 12.99 11.90
C PRO A 357 7.45 12.85 10.38
N LEU A 358 7.14 11.66 9.88
CA LEU A 358 7.21 11.29 8.47
C LEU A 358 5.87 11.46 7.76
N TRP A 359 4.79 10.98 8.38
CA TRP A 359 3.44 11.00 7.81
C TRP A 359 2.35 11.15 8.88
N ARG A 360 1.16 11.57 8.44
CA ARG A 360 -0.04 11.65 9.27
C ARG A 360 -1.31 11.38 8.43
N SER A 361 -2.21 10.56 8.95
CA SER A 361 -3.52 10.31 8.32
C SER A 361 -4.51 11.47 8.48
N ASP A 362 -5.58 11.42 7.69
CA ASP A 362 -6.82 12.15 8.00
C ASP A 362 -7.30 11.85 9.44
N SER A 363 -7.98 12.82 10.05
CA SER A 363 -8.37 12.76 11.47
C SER A 363 -9.77 12.16 11.63
N HIS A 364 -9.85 11.05 12.37
CA HIS A 364 -11.06 10.33 12.73
C HIS A 364 -11.41 10.55 14.22
N THR A 365 -12.10 9.61 14.88
CA THR A 365 -12.51 9.80 16.28
C THR A 365 -11.42 9.38 17.26
N SER A 366 -10.82 8.20 17.02
CA SER A 366 -9.72 7.63 17.81
C SER A 366 -9.30 6.32 17.15
N TYR A 367 -8.09 6.25 16.63
CA TYR A 367 -7.44 5.00 16.23
C TYR A 367 -6.97 4.30 17.50
N GLY A 368 -7.70 3.26 17.89
CA GLY A 368 -7.48 2.51 19.14
C GLY A 368 -6.75 1.19 18.96
N PHE A 369 -6.48 0.81 17.70
CA PHE A 369 -5.75 -0.39 17.29
C PHE A 369 -4.88 -0.01 16.10
N ILE A 370 -3.60 -0.38 16.13
CA ILE A 370 -2.62 -0.20 15.05
C ILE A 370 -1.78 -1.48 15.01
N GLU A 371 -1.64 -2.07 13.83
CA GLU A 371 -0.67 -3.13 13.53
C GLU A 371 0.09 -2.75 12.25
N SER A 372 1.34 -3.21 12.15
CA SER A 372 2.20 -3.10 10.96
C SER A 372 2.47 -4.53 10.48
N VAL A 373 2.11 -4.85 9.23
CA VAL A 373 2.29 -6.20 8.70
C VAL A 373 2.21 -6.24 7.18
N ASP A 374 3.03 -7.07 6.52
CA ASP A 374 2.82 -7.50 5.13
C ASP A 374 1.50 -8.27 5.01
N LEU A 375 0.43 -7.56 4.67
CA LEU A 375 -0.94 -8.10 4.69
C LEU A 375 -1.20 -8.92 3.42
N ASP A 376 -0.64 -8.50 2.29
CA ASP A 376 -0.89 -9.09 0.98
C ASP A 376 0.22 -9.99 0.43
N GLY A 377 1.34 -10.15 1.16
CA GLY A 377 2.43 -11.08 0.86
C GLY A 377 3.42 -10.54 -0.18
N GLN A 378 3.57 -9.22 -0.31
CA GLN A 378 4.48 -8.56 -1.25
C GLN A 378 5.81 -8.12 -0.64
N GLY A 379 6.02 -8.30 0.66
CA GLY A 379 7.22 -7.89 1.39
C GLY A 379 7.27 -6.40 1.70
N TYR A 380 6.12 -5.76 1.93
CA TYR A 380 5.99 -4.38 2.42
C TYR A 380 4.91 -4.34 3.50
N ASP A 381 5.17 -3.70 4.62
CA ASP A 381 4.21 -3.63 5.73
C ASP A 381 3.07 -2.65 5.45
N GLU A 382 1.82 -3.12 5.41
CA GLU A 382 0.63 -2.29 5.52
C GLU A 382 0.39 -1.82 6.97
N ILE A 383 -0.13 -0.60 7.12
CA ILE A 383 -0.67 -0.14 8.41
C ILE A 383 -2.15 -0.53 8.51
N VAL A 384 -2.47 -1.46 9.41
CA VAL A 384 -3.84 -1.91 9.70
C VAL A 384 -4.35 -1.18 10.94
N ALA A 385 -5.44 -0.42 10.80
CA ALA A 385 -5.86 0.54 11.81
C ALA A 385 -7.37 0.55 12.11
N GLY A 386 -7.74 0.49 13.40
CA GLY A 386 -9.13 0.47 13.85
C GLY A 386 -9.57 1.78 14.52
N SER A 387 -10.54 2.50 13.95
CA SER A 387 -11.17 3.68 14.55
C SER A 387 -12.69 3.50 14.74
N VAL A 388 -13.09 3.30 16.00
CA VAL A 388 -14.48 3.16 16.47
C VAL A 388 -15.27 2.04 15.81
N LYS A 389 -15.66 2.15 14.54
CA LYS A 389 -16.42 1.13 13.79
C LYS A 389 -15.86 0.89 12.38
N ASP A 390 -14.78 1.58 12.06
CA ASP A 390 -14.18 1.63 10.73
C ASP A 390 -12.75 1.10 10.85
N ILE A 391 -12.44 0.12 10.01
CA ILE A 391 -11.11 -0.46 9.79
C ILE A 391 -10.54 0.21 8.55
N PHE A 392 -9.26 0.55 8.57
CA PHE A 392 -8.52 1.17 7.47
C PHE A 392 -7.24 0.39 7.25
N VAL A 393 -6.86 0.17 5.99
CA VAL A 393 -5.56 -0.38 5.61
C VAL A 393 -4.86 0.63 4.71
N PHE A 394 -3.62 0.98 5.07
CA PHE A 394 -2.79 1.92 4.31
C PHE A 394 -1.57 1.20 3.76
N ARG A 395 -1.36 1.27 2.44
CA ARG A 395 -0.16 0.74 1.79
C ARG A 395 1.03 1.66 2.01
N THR A 396 2.19 1.06 2.22
CA THR A 396 3.47 1.76 2.36
C THR A 396 4.41 1.52 1.17
N GLN A 397 4.11 0.57 0.29
CA GLN A 397 4.98 0.19 -0.83
C GLN A 397 5.47 1.38 -1.68
N ASP A 398 4.62 2.38 -1.96
CA ASP A 398 5.02 3.57 -2.71
C ASP A 398 5.83 4.58 -1.88
N TYR A 399 5.61 4.61 -0.55
CA TYR A 399 6.46 5.32 0.41
C TYR A 399 7.87 4.70 0.47
N ALA A 400 7.97 3.37 0.65
CA ALA A 400 9.24 2.64 0.63
C ALA A 400 10.05 2.87 -0.65
N LYS A 401 9.41 2.72 -1.83
CA LYS A 401 10.04 3.04 -3.13
C LYS A 401 10.58 4.48 -3.18
N LYS A 402 9.87 5.44 -2.59
CA LYS A 402 10.25 6.86 -2.60
C LYS A 402 11.46 7.11 -1.71
N ILE A 403 11.43 6.68 -0.44
CA ILE A 403 12.56 6.87 0.49
C ILE A 403 13.81 6.16 -0.03
N ARG A 404 13.66 4.94 -0.57
CA ARG A 404 14.75 4.23 -1.24
C ARG A 404 15.33 5.04 -2.42
N ALA A 405 14.49 5.63 -3.27
CA ALA A 405 14.94 6.44 -4.40
C ALA A 405 15.65 7.74 -3.98
N ASP A 406 15.13 8.42 -2.96
CA ASP A 406 15.73 9.63 -2.39
C ASP A 406 17.10 9.29 -1.74
N SER A 407 17.19 8.22 -0.95
CA SER A 407 18.44 7.72 -0.34
C SER A 407 19.51 7.35 -1.38
N LEU A 408 19.13 6.63 -2.44
CA LEU A 408 20.03 6.30 -3.55
C LEU A 408 20.55 7.55 -4.27
N TYR A 409 19.68 8.54 -4.49
CA TYR A 409 20.05 9.81 -5.13
C TYR A 409 21.06 10.58 -4.27
N GLU A 410 20.83 10.70 -2.95
CA GLU A 410 21.77 11.36 -2.04
C GLU A 410 23.13 10.65 -1.97
N GLN A 411 23.12 9.32 -1.84
CA GLN A 411 24.34 8.51 -1.88
C GLN A 411 25.13 8.74 -3.17
N ALA A 412 24.46 8.82 -4.32
CA ALA A 412 25.11 9.12 -5.60
C ALA A 412 25.71 10.55 -5.64
N MET A 413 25.03 11.54 -5.05
CA MET A 413 25.57 12.91 -4.96
C MET A 413 26.85 12.98 -4.11
N LEU A 414 26.93 12.19 -3.04
CA LEU A 414 28.13 12.06 -2.20
C LEU A 414 29.26 11.31 -2.93
N LEU A 415 28.92 10.27 -3.70
CA LEU A 415 29.89 9.44 -4.44
C LEU A 415 30.41 10.08 -5.73
N GLY A 416 29.67 11.01 -6.36
CA GLY A 416 29.99 11.55 -7.68
C GLY A 416 31.39 12.20 -7.83
N GLY A 417 32.03 12.59 -6.72
CA GLY A 417 33.41 13.10 -6.71
C GLY A 417 34.50 12.06 -6.38
N SER A 418 34.14 10.87 -5.90
CA SER A 418 35.07 9.84 -5.41
C SER A 418 34.95 8.49 -6.13
N ASN A 419 33.73 8.09 -6.50
CA ASN A 419 33.43 6.91 -7.31
C ASN A 419 32.23 7.20 -8.24
N PRO A 420 32.46 7.84 -9.40
CA PRO A 420 31.39 8.21 -10.33
C PRO A 420 30.71 7.01 -11.02
N GLU A 421 31.36 5.84 -11.08
CA GLU A 421 30.74 4.61 -11.63
C GLU A 421 29.61 4.13 -10.72
N LEU A 422 29.89 3.99 -9.42
CA LEU A 422 28.89 3.62 -8.40
C LEU A 422 27.81 4.72 -8.22
N ALA A 423 28.16 5.99 -8.46
CA ALA A 423 27.18 7.07 -8.49
C ALA A 423 26.19 6.94 -9.66
N VAL A 424 26.65 6.55 -10.86
CA VAL A 424 25.76 6.27 -12.01
C VAL A 424 24.87 5.06 -11.73
N GLU A 425 25.41 3.98 -11.16
CA GLU A 425 24.64 2.78 -10.78
C GLU A 425 23.46 3.12 -9.86
N LYS A 426 23.73 3.85 -8.77
CA LYS A 426 22.68 4.29 -7.82
C LYS A 426 21.67 5.24 -8.43
N LEU A 427 22.08 6.13 -9.35
CA LEU A 427 21.15 7.01 -10.05
C LEU A 427 20.26 6.26 -11.06
N GLU A 428 20.75 5.19 -11.68
CA GLU A 428 19.93 4.32 -12.54
C GLU A 428 18.86 3.60 -11.72
N GLU A 429 19.21 3.05 -10.55
CA GLU A 429 18.28 2.44 -9.58
C GLU A 429 17.23 3.48 -9.08
N ALA A 430 17.68 4.66 -8.63
CA ALA A 430 16.79 5.75 -8.22
C ALA A 430 15.85 6.21 -9.34
N LYS A 431 16.37 6.39 -10.57
CA LYS A 431 15.59 6.75 -11.76
C LYS A 431 14.51 5.72 -12.06
N GLN A 432 14.79 4.43 -11.91
CA GLN A 432 13.80 3.36 -12.10
C GLN A 432 12.66 3.47 -11.08
N LEU A 433 12.97 3.65 -9.79
CA LEU A 433 11.98 3.82 -8.73
C LEU A 433 11.13 5.09 -8.92
N TYR A 434 11.76 6.26 -9.16
CA TYR A 434 11.03 7.49 -9.49
C TYR A 434 10.15 7.34 -10.74
N SER A 435 10.56 6.53 -11.72
CA SER A 435 9.75 6.27 -12.91
C SER A 435 8.54 5.37 -12.62
N GLN A 436 8.63 4.45 -11.65
CA GLN A 436 7.47 3.67 -11.19
C GLN A 436 6.47 4.55 -10.44
N LEU A 437 6.97 5.49 -9.65
CA LEU A 437 6.18 6.49 -8.91
C LEU A 437 5.65 7.65 -9.79
N GLY A 438 5.96 7.67 -11.10
CA GLY A 438 5.52 8.74 -12.01
C GLY A 438 6.18 10.10 -11.79
N LEU A 439 7.29 10.17 -11.04
CA LEU A 439 7.98 11.40 -10.66
C LEU A 439 8.91 11.92 -11.78
N ILE A 440 8.31 12.43 -12.85
CA ILE A 440 8.98 12.87 -14.09
C ILE A 440 10.11 13.89 -13.82
N ASP A 441 9.92 14.81 -12.87
CA ASP A 441 10.94 15.82 -12.54
C ASP A 441 12.17 15.18 -11.87
N ARG A 442 11.98 14.22 -10.96
CA ARG A 442 13.07 13.45 -10.34
C ARG A 442 13.78 12.53 -11.33
N VAL A 443 13.03 11.87 -12.21
CA VAL A 443 13.60 11.08 -13.34
C VAL A 443 14.49 11.97 -14.22
N SER A 444 14.03 13.19 -14.54
CA SER A 444 14.81 14.17 -15.31
C SER A 444 16.06 14.64 -14.55
N GLU A 445 15.96 14.84 -13.23
CA GLU A 445 17.10 15.18 -12.37
C GLU A 445 18.16 14.07 -12.40
N CYS A 446 17.76 12.80 -12.23
CA CYS A 446 18.66 11.65 -12.34
C CYS A 446 19.36 11.58 -13.69
N ILE A 447 18.64 11.72 -14.81
CA ILE A 447 19.22 11.69 -16.17
C ILE A 447 20.32 12.76 -16.34
N ASN A 448 20.10 13.97 -15.81
CA ASN A 448 21.08 15.05 -15.87
C ASN A 448 22.36 14.71 -15.08
N GLN A 449 22.22 14.12 -13.89
CA GLN A 449 23.39 13.73 -13.08
C GLN A 449 24.11 12.50 -13.65
N ILE A 450 23.36 11.51 -14.17
CA ILE A 450 23.92 10.33 -14.87
C ILE A 450 24.79 10.78 -16.04
N THR A 451 24.31 11.71 -16.85
CA THR A 451 25.07 12.30 -17.97
C THR A 451 26.38 12.91 -17.46
N ARG A 452 26.31 13.76 -16.43
CA ARG A 452 27.46 14.44 -15.82
C ARG A 452 28.52 13.48 -15.25
N PHE A 453 28.11 12.39 -14.61
CA PHE A 453 29.04 11.38 -14.09
C PHE A 453 29.55 10.41 -15.17
N SER A 454 28.77 10.19 -16.23
CA SER A 454 29.20 9.43 -17.42
C SER A 454 30.23 10.20 -18.27
N ASP A 455 30.18 11.54 -18.28
CA ASP A 455 31.22 12.39 -18.87
C ASP A 455 32.56 12.27 -18.12
N THR A 456 32.52 12.17 -16.78
CA THR A 456 33.73 12.11 -15.94
C THR A 456 34.39 10.74 -15.91
N THR A 457 33.65 9.66 -16.23
CA THR A 457 34.18 8.30 -16.39
C THR A 457 34.70 8.00 -17.80
N GLY A 458 34.42 8.88 -18.79
CA GLY A 458 34.71 8.61 -20.20
C GLY A 458 33.68 7.68 -20.87
N ARG A 459 32.67 7.19 -20.15
CA ARG A 459 31.67 6.23 -20.64
C ARG A 459 30.83 6.77 -21.80
N LEU A 460 30.65 8.10 -21.89
CA LEU A 460 30.02 8.74 -23.05
C LEU A 460 30.92 8.73 -24.31
N ALA A 461 32.24 8.69 -24.17
CA ALA A 461 33.15 8.50 -25.29
C ALA A 461 33.08 7.05 -25.80
N ASP A 462 33.07 6.06 -24.89
CA ASP A 462 32.93 4.64 -25.27
C ASP A 462 31.59 4.37 -25.93
N LEU A 463 30.48 4.87 -25.37
CA LEU A 463 29.14 4.75 -25.97
C LEU A 463 29.08 5.41 -27.36
N ARG A 464 29.81 6.51 -27.57
CA ARG A 464 29.94 7.16 -28.89
C ARG A 464 30.73 6.31 -29.87
N VAL A 465 31.84 5.70 -29.44
CA VAL A 465 32.61 4.76 -30.28
C VAL A 465 31.73 3.58 -30.69
N GLU A 466 31.01 2.95 -29.76
CA GLU A 466 30.11 1.84 -30.08
C GLU A 466 28.96 2.24 -31.03
N ALA A 467 28.43 3.48 -30.90
CA ALA A 467 27.40 4.00 -31.80
C ALA A 467 27.94 4.24 -33.21
N GLU A 468 29.15 4.81 -33.31
CA GLU A 468 29.84 5.02 -34.58
C GLU A 468 30.25 3.69 -35.23
N GLU A 469 30.66 2.67 -34.45
CA GLU A 469 30.93 1.32 -34.93
C GLU A 469 29.67 0.64 -35.50
N ALA A 470 28.55 0.67 -34.79
CA ALA A 470 27.28 0.11 -35.27
C ALA A 470 26.81 0.80 -36.57
N LEU A 471 26.94 2.12 -36.66
CA LEU A 471 26.60 2.89 -37.87
C LEU A 471 27.55 2.56 -39.05
N ASN A 472 28.83 2.37 -38.78
CA ASN A 472 29.80 1.98 -39.81
C ASN A 472 29.56 0.54 -40.29
N MET A 473 29.22 -0.38 -39.39
CA MET A 473 28.81 -1.76 -39.72
C MET A 473 27.55 -1.77 -40.59
N SER A 474 26.53 -0.97 -40.23
CA SER A 474 25.33 -0.78 -41.04
C SER A 474 25.66 -0.32 -42.47
N ARG A 475 26.52 0.69 -42.62
CA ARG A 475 26.99 1.21 -43.92
C ARG A 475 27.79 0.18 -44.72
N GLU A 476 28.55 -0.70 -44.07
CA GLU A 476 29.26 -1.78 -44.75
C GLU A 476 28.31 -2.87 -45.25
N LEU A 477 27.33 -3.27 -44.44
CA LEU A 477 26.28 -4.22 -44.82
C LEU A 477 25.42 -3.70 -45.97
N LEU A 478 25.08 -2.40 -45.96
CA LEU A 478 24.38 -1.72 -47.05
C LEU A 478 25.15 -1.82 -48.38
N ARG A 479 26.48 -1.62 -48.35
CA ARG A 479 27.35 -1.77 -49.53
C ARG A 479 27.47 -3.22 -50.02
N LYS A 480 27.27 -4.20 -49.15
CA LYS A 480 27.24 -5.64 -49.47
C LYS A 480 25.88 -6.11 -49.98
N GLY A 481 24.83 -5.29 -49.84
CA GLY A 481 23.44 -5.65 -50.19
C GLY A 481 22.70 -6.43 -49.11
N ASP A 482 23.21 -6.48 -47.88
CA ASP A 482 22.53 -7.09 -46.73
C ASP A 482 21.68 -6.04 -46.00
N TYR A 483 20.57 -5.65 -46.65
CA TYR A 483 19.70 -4.57 -46.18
C TYR A 483 19.05 -4.85 -44.82
N MET A 484 18.75 -6.12 -44.52
CA MET A 484 18.04 -6.49 -43.30
C MET A 484 18.95 -6.43 -42.07
N ASN A 485 20.21 -6.88 -42.17
CA ASN A 485 21.18 -6.66 -41.09
C ASN A 485 21.69 -5.21 -41.05
N ALA A 486 21.78 -4.52 -42.19
CA ALA A 486 22.09 -3.09 -42.21
C ALA A 486 21.06 -2.27 -41.42
N SER A 487 19.75 -2.54 -41.61
CA SER A 487 18.67 -1.89 -40.87
C SER A 487 18.77 -2.14 -39.37
N LYS A 488 18.99 -3.39 -38.93
CA LYS A 488 19.19 -3.73 -37.50
C LYS A 488 20.35 -2.94 -36.87
N GLN A 489 21.49 -2.88 -37.56
CA GLN A 489 22.65 -2.13 -37.08
C GLN A 489 22.41 -0.61 -37.05
N ALA A 490 21.65 -0.07 -38.02
CA ALA A 490 21.22 1.33 -37.99
C ALA A 490 20.27 1.62 -36.81
N GLN A 491 19.32 0.72 -36.51
CA GLN A 491 18.45 0.83 -35.33
C GLN A 491 19.24 0.80 -34.01
N THR A 492 20.24 -0.08 -33.90
CA THR A 492 21.16 -0.12 -32.75
C THR A 492 21.95 1.18 -32.60
N ALA A 493 22.52 1.71 -33.70
CA ALA A 493 23.23 2.99 -33.69
C ALA A 493 22.30 4.16 -33.31
N ARG A 494 21.11 4.22 -33.90
CA ARG A 494 20.06 5.22 -33.65
C ARG A 494 19.73 5.33 -32.16
N TYR A 495 19.52 4.18 -31.50
CA TYR A 495 19.23 4.12 -30.07
C TYR A 495 20.36 4.76 -29.26
N LYS A 496 21.61 4.36 -29.51
CA LYS A 496 22.80 4.89 -28.80
C LYS A 496 23.01 6.39 -29.06
N PHE A 497 22.87 6.86 -30.30
CA PHE A 497 22.97 8.30 -30.61
C PHE A 497 21.84 9.14 -29.99
N SER A 498 20.64 8.57 -29.84
CA SER A 498 19.55 9.21 -29.10
C SER A 498 19.87 9.35 -27.61
N SER A 499 20.56 8.37 -27.00
CA SER A 499 21.06 8.48 -25.62
C SER A 499 22.19 9.52 -25.46
N LEU A 500 22.96 9.76 -26.53
CA LEU A 500 24.00 10.81 -26.60
C LEU A 500 23.45 12.19 -26.97
N ASN A 501 22.14 12.29 -27.25
CA ASN A 501 21.47 13.50 -27.72
C ASN A 501 22.07 14.11 -29.01
N ASP A 502 22.66 13.27 -29.88
CA ASP A 502 23.32 13.68 -31.13
C ASP A 502 22.34 13.52 -32.31
N GLU A 503 21.37 14.43 -32.40
CA GLU A 503 20.28 14.41 -33.41
C GLU A 503 20.82 14.26 -34.85
N SER A 504 21.98 14.86 -35.16
CA SER A 504 22.58 14.78 -36.49
C SER A 504 22.99 13.35 -36.89
N TYR A 505 23.26 12.46 -35.93
CA TYR A 505 23.52 11.05 -36.20
C TYR A 505 22.25 10.19 -36.12
N VAL A 506 21.25 10.58 -35.32
CA VAL A 506 19.91 9.96 -35.35
C VAL A 506 19.29 10.10 -36.75
N ASP A 507 19.30 11.30 -37.33
CA ASP A 507 18.83 11.57 -38.71
C ASP A 507 19.54 10.69 -39.76
N GLN A 508 20.86 10.48 -39.60
CA GLN A 508 21.63 9.61 -40.49
C GLN A 508 21.23 8.14 -40.36
N CYS A 509 20.87 7.68 -39.16
CA CYS A 509 20.39 6.32 -38.95
C CYS A 509 18.98 6.14 -39.53
N ASP A 510 18.07 7.09 -39.29
CA ASP A 510 16.70 7.06 -39.83
C ASP A 510 16.68 7.08 -41.36
N MET A 511 17.61 7.80 -42.00
CA MET A 511 17.78 7.77 -43.46
C MET A 511 18.18 6.37 -43.97
N ILE A 512 19.11 5.68 -43.30
CA ILE A 512 19.53 4.32 -43.68
C ILE A 512 18.41 3.30 -43.41
N ILE A 513 17.66 3.45 -42.31
CA ILE A 513 16.49 2.61 -42.02
C ILE A 513 15.45 2.76 -43.12
N SER A 514 15.12 4.00 -43.52
CA SER A 514 14.20 4.24 -44.64
C SER A 514 14.69 3.62 -45.96
N GLU A 515 15.95 3.86 -46.34
CA GLU A 515 16.54 3.34 -47.59
C GLU A 515 16.57 1.80 -47.62
N THR A 516 16.92 1.16 -46.49
CA THR A 516 16.90 -0.31 -46.38
C THR A 516 15.48 -0.86 -46.43
N HIS A 517 14.51 -0.21 -45.80
CA HIS A 517 13.11 -0.65 -45.79
C HIS A 517 12.47 -0.57 -47.17
N ASP A 518 12.73 0.49 -47.94
CA ASP A 518 12.27 0.61 -49.34
C ASP A 518 12.77 -0.55 -50.22
N VAL A 519 14.05 -0.93 -50.08
CA VAL A 519 14.63 -2.04 -50.84
C VAL A 519 14.12 -3.41 -50.36
N ILE A 520 13.91 -3.58 -49.05
CA ILE A 520 13.32 -4.81 -48.50
C ILE A 520 11.87 -4.98 -48.98
N ALA A 521 11.07 -3.90 -48.99
CA ALA A 521 9.71 -3.90 -49.52
C ALA A 521 9.68 -4.25 -51.02
N TYR A 522 10.62 -3.73 -51.81
CA TYR A 522 10.77 -4.10 -53.21
C TYR A 522 11.09 -5.59 -53.37
N ASN A 523 12.08 -6.11 -52.64
CA ASN A 523 12.45 -7.53 -52.69
C ASN A 523 11.28 -8.44 -52.25
N ALA A 524 10.57 -8.09 -51.19
CA ALA A 524 9.37 -8.80 -50.72
C ALA A 524 8.31 -8.91 -51.81
N SER A 525 8.10 -7.83 -52.58
CA SER A 525 7.14 -7.83 -53.70
C SER A 525 7.58 -8.76 -54.84
N GLN A 526 8.89 -8.84 -55.13
CA GLN A 526 9.41 -9.72 -56.17
C GLN A 526 9.31 -11.19 -55.75
N GLU A 527 9.68 -11.52 -54.51
CA GLU A 527 9.51 -12.87 -53.95
C GLU A 527 8.02 -13.29 -53.98
N LEU A 528 7.09 -12.40 -53.59
CA LEU A 528 5.65 -12.71 -53.64
C LEU A 528 5.14 -12.91 -55.09
N ILE A 529 5.66 -12.17 -56.06
CA ILE A 529 5.34 -12.38 -57.48
C ILE A 529 5.87 -13.73 -57.97
N LEU A 530 7.13 -14.06 -57.66
CA LEU A 530 7.76 -15.34 -58.01
C LEU A 530 7.01 -16.52 -57.37
N ALA A 531 6.62 -16.41 -56.10
CA ALA A 531 5.82 -17.41 -55.40
C ALA A 531 4.52 -17.73 -56.15
N ASN A 532 3.79 -16.70 -56.60
CA ASN A 532 2.55 -16.86 -57.37
C ASN A 532 2.78 -17.45 -58.77
N ILE A 533 3.89 -17.11 -59.45
CA ILE A 533 4.25 -17.70 -60.75
C ILE A 533 4.54 -19.20 -60.58
N SER A 534 5.45 -19.56 -59.67
CA SER A 534 5.78 -20.96 -59.38
C SER A 534 4.58 -21.78 -58.88
N TYR A 535 3.63 -21.15 -58.19
CA TYR A 535 2.36 -21.79 -57.81
C TYR A 535 1.54 -22.20 -59.05
N HIS A 536 1.40 -21.30 -60.02
CA HIS A 536 0.66 -21.54 -61.24
C HIS A 536 1.36 -22.52 -62.20
N ASP A 537 2.69 -22.56 -62.21
CA ASP A 537 3.49 -23.51 -62.99
C ASP A 537 3.56 -24.91 -62.32
N GLY A 538 3.05 -25.06 -61.09
CA GLY A 538 3.01 -26.33 -60.34
C GLY A 538 4.31 -26.67 -59.58
N GLU A 539 5.25 -25.73 -59.50
CA GLU A 539 6.52 -25.88 -58.78
C GLU A 539 6.35 -25.52 -57.28
N TYR A 540 5.48 -26.24 -56.57
CA TYR A 540 5.06 -25.89 -55.22
C TYR A 540 6.20 -25.72 -54.20
N ASN A 541 7.30 -26.48 -54.31
CA ASN A 541 8.47 -26.32 -53.42
C ASN A 541 9.19 -24.97 -53.65
N LEU A 542 9.30 -24.52 -54.90
CA LEU A 542 9.92 -23.24 -55.24
C LEU A 542 8.99 -22.08 -54.86
N SER A 543 7.68 -22.26 -55.10
CA SER A 543 6.64 -21.36 -54.64
C SER A 543 6.68 -21.14 -53.12
N LEU A 544 6.84 -22.22 -52.34
CA LEU A 544 6.93 -22.16 -50.87
C LEU A 544 8.17 -21.39 -50.39
N ALA A 545 9.33 -21.63 -51.01
CA ALA A 545 10.56 -20.90 -50.67
C ALA A 545 10.42 -19.39 -50.90
N HIS A 546 9.84 -18.99 -52.03
CA HIS A 546 9.57 -17.58 -52.33
C HIS A 546 8.50 -16.97 -51.41
N ALA A 547 7.45 -17.72 -51.06
CA ALA A 547 6.42 -17.24 -50.14
C ALA A 547 6.97 -17.00 -48.73
N LEU A 548 7.82 -17.89 -48.22
CA LEU A 548 8.52 -17.75 -46.93
C LEU A 548 9.48 -16.55 -46.92
N ASN A 549 10.20 -16.29 -48.01
CA ASN A 549 11.04 -15.10 -48.13
C ASN A 549 10.21 -13.82 -48.11
N ALA A 550 9.09 -13.77 -48.85
CA ALA A 550 8.19 -12.62 -48.88
C ALA A 550 7.59 -12.34 -47.49
N GLU A 551 7.09 -13.37 -46.80
CA GLU A 551 6.56 -13.28 -45.43
C GLU A 551 7.61 -12.72 -44.47
N ARG A 552 8.84 -13.27 -44.50
CA ARG A 552 9.96 -12.82 -43.67
C ARG A 552 10.31 -11.35 -43.90
N TYR A 553 10.34 -10.90 -45.16
CA TYR A 553 10.66 -9.51 -45.47
C TYR A 553 9.54 -8.54 -45.07
N TYR A 554 8.26 -8.86 -45.35
CA TYR A 554 7.13 -8.02 -44.95
C TYR A 554 6.97 -7.94 -43.43
N SER A 555 7.17 -9.05 -42.72
CA SER A 555 7.18 -9.09 -41.25
C SER A 555 8.30 -8.22 -40.67
N PHE A 556 9.50 -8.24 -41.27
CA PHE A 556 10.64 -7.43 -40.79
C PHE A 556 10.40 -5.91 -40.89
N ILE A 557 9.70 -5.44 -41.94
CA ILE A 557 9.40 -4.00 -42.13
C ILE A 557 8.08 -3.54 -41.49
N GLY A 558 7.30 -4.45 -40.88
CA GLY A 558 6.03 -4.13 -40.21
C GLY A 558 4.82 -4.01 -41.14
N GLU A 559 4.90 -4.54 -42.37
CA GLU A 559 3.80 -4.53 -43.34
C GLU A 559 2.85 -5.74 -43.12
N GLU A 560 2.14 -5.73 -41.99
CA GLU A 560 1.34 -6.87 -41.50
C GLU A 560 0.33 -7.40 -42.52
N GLU A 561 -0.38 -6.52 -43.27
CA GLU A 561 -1.36 -6.93 -44.28
C GLU A 561 -0.73 -7.71 -45.45
N TYR A 562 0.54 -7.47 -45.74
CA TYR A 562 1.28 -8.19 -46.79
C TYR A 562 1.98 -9.43 -46.26
N ALA A 563 2.43 -9.40 -45.01
CA ALA A 563 2.93 -10.59 -44.30
C ALA A 563 1.83 -11.65 -44.16
N GLU A 564 0.60 -11.27 -43.76
CA GLU A 564 -0.55 -12.18 -43.65
C GLU A 564 -0.89 -12.83 -45.01
N LYS A 565 -0.90 -12.05 -46.11
CA LYS A 565 -1.12 -12.58 -47.47
C LYS A 565 -0.06 -13.58 -47.90
N ALA A 566 1.20 -13.36 -47.53
CA ALA A 566 2.28 -14.31 -47.78
C ALA A 566 2.13 -15.56 -46.90
N GLY A 567 1.84 -15.42 -45.61
CA GLY A 567 1.60 -16.53 -44.68
C GLY A 567 0.40 -17.42 -45.07
N VAL A 568 -0.67 -16.85 -45.61
CA VAL A 568 -1.79 -17.62 -46.19
C VAL A 568 -1.32 -18.46 -47.39
N LEU A 569 -0.45 -17.92 -48.24
CA LEU A 569 0.14 -18.68 -49.37
C LEU A 569 1.07 -19.80 -48.86
N VAL A 570 1.91 -19.51 -47.86
CA VAL A 570 2.78 -20.49 -47.18
C VAL A 570 1.97 -21.64 -46.57
N SER A 571 0.87 -21.33 -45.87
CA SER A 571 -0.01 -22.31 -45.24
C SER A 571 -0.64 -23.25 -46.29
N ASN A 572 -1.24 -22.68 -47.35
CA ASN A 572 -1.84 -23.45 -48.44
C ASN A 572 -0.81 -24.36 -49.15
N LEU A 573 0.40 -23.86 -49.38
CA LEU A 573 1.50 -24.63 -50.00
C LEU A 573 2.01 -25.75 -49.10
N SER A 574 2.12 -25.50 -47.80
CA SER A 574 2.54 -26.49 -46.80
C SER A 574 1.54 -27.63 -46.69
N GLU A 575 0.23 -27.33 -46.75
CA GLU A 575 -0.84 -28.34 -46.80
C GLU A 575 -0.76 -29.19 -48.08
N ILE A 576 -0.58 -28.56 -49.26
CA ILE A 576 -0.41 -29.25 -50.56
C ILE A 576 0.81 -30.19 -50.54
N LEU A 577 1.91 -29.78 -49.91
CA LEU A 577 3.15 -30.55 -49.82
C LEU A 577 3.19 -31.57 -48.68
N GLY A 578 2.20 -31.55 -47.77
CA GLY A 578 2.16 -32.41 -46.58
C GLY A 578 3.23 -32.07 -45.53
N ILE A 579 3.76 -30.84 -45.57
CA ILE A 579 4.78 -30.34 -44.65
C ILE A 579 4.07 -29.74 -43.43
N LYS A 580 4.42 -30.20 -42.22
CA LYS A 580 3.98 -29.54 -40.99
C LYS A 580 4.86 -28.34 -40.70
N HIS A 581 4.24 -27.22 -40.34
CA HIS A 581 4.94 -26.04 -39.83
C HIS A 581 5.73 -26.40 -38.55
N GLU A 582 7.05 -26.39 -38.64
CA GLU A 582 7.95 -26.17 -37.51
C GLU A 582 8.69 -24.85 -37.75
N ASN A 583 8.62 -23.94 -36.77
CA ASN A 583 9.23 -22.61 -36.86
C ASN A 583 10.75 -22.70 -36.61
N ASP A 584 11.50 -23.25 -37.56
CA ASP A 584 12.96 -23.19 -37.56
C ASP A 584 13.47 -22.10 -38.51
N THR A 585 14.19 -21.12 -37.96
CA THR A 585 14.63 -19.90 -38.66
C THR A 585 16.00 -20.06 -39.33
N SER A 586 16.45 -21.29 -39.58
CA SER A 586 17.84 -21.60 -39.96
C SER A 586 18.05 -22.30 -41.32
N TYR A 587 17.33 -21.90 -42.38
CA TYR A 587 17.60 -22.40 -43.75
C TYR A 587 18.21 -21.34 -44.69
N ASN A 588 19.51 -21.50 -45.01
CA ASN A 588 20.21 -20.70 -46.01
C ASN A 588 20.20 -21.41 -47.38
N GLY A 589 19.34 -20.93 -48.30
CA GLY A 589 19.33 -21.37 -49.70
C GLY A 589 20.53 -20.81 -50.51
N PRO A 590 20.93 -21.45 -51.62
CA PRO A 590 22.08 -21.04 -52.41
C PRO A 590 21.80 -19.82 -53.31
N GLU A 591 22.77 -18.92 -53.43
CA GLU A 591 22.72 -17.80 -54.39
C GLU A 591 22.71 -18.28 -55.85
N LEU A 592 21.91 -17.62 -56.70
CA LEU A 592 21.80 -17.86 -58.14
C LEU A 592 22.03 -16.55 -58.94
N PRO A 593 22.47 -16.64 -60.22
CA PRO A 593 23.26 -15.59 -60.86
C PRO A 593 22.44 -14.41 -61.42
N LYS A 594 23.10 -13.26 -61.53
CA LYS A 594 22.54 -12.03 -62.12
C LYS A 594 22.08 -12.24 -63.57
N LEU A 595 20.83 -11.84 -63.86
CA LEU A 595 20.23 -11.82 -65.20
C LEU A 595 20.47 -10.48 -65.92
N PRO A 596 20.39 -10.44 -67.27
CA PRO A 596 20.96 -9.36 -68.09
C PRO A 596 20.04 -8.14 -68.32
N ASP A 597 20.63 -7.12 -68.96
CA ASP A 597 20.13 -5.75 -69.11
C ASP A 597 18.79 -5.59 -69.88
N LEU A 598 17.97 -4.65 -69.40
CA LEU A 598 16.55 -4.47 -69.74
C LEU A 598 16.30 -3.91 -71.14
N ALA A 599 17.35 -3.45 -71.82
CA ALA A 599 17.26 -2.73 -73.10
C ALA A 599 16.68 -3.55 -74.27
N SER A 600 16.72 -4.89 -74.19
CA SER A 600 16.30 -5.78 -75.30
C SER A 600 14.80 -6.10 -75.35
N VAL A 601 14.01 -5.72 -74.35
CA VAL A 601 12.59 -6.11 -74.23
C VAL A 601 11.63 -5.10 -74.89
N LEU A 602 12.08 -3.87 -75.17
CA LEU A 602 11.21 -2.76 -75.58
C LEU A 602 10.89 -2.66 -77.08
N GLU A 603 11.56 -3.42 -77.96
CA GLU A 603 11.37 -3.29 -79.42
C GLU A 603 10.07 -3.94 -79.96
N GLY A 604 9.30 -4.65 -79.13
CA GLY A 604 8.15 -5.46 -79.57
C GLY A 604 6.74 -4.83 -79.43
N LEU A 605 6.59 -3.71 -78.72
CA LEU A 605 5.26 -3.24 -78.27
C LEU A 605 4.60 -2.20 -79.20
N ASN A 606 3.33 -2.44 -79.52
CA ASN A 606 2.53 -1.55 -80.35
C ASN A 606 2.28 -0.20 -79.61
N PRO A 607 2.68 0.96 -80.18
CA PRO A 607 2.60 2.25 -79.49
C PRO A 607 1.17 2.67 -79.12
N VAL A 608 0.14 2.16 -79.82
CA VAL A 608 -1.27 2.41 -79.46
C VAL A 608 -1.63 1.79 -78.12
N TYR A 609 -1.08 0.61 -77.80
CA TYR A 609 -1.30 -0.06 -76.51
C TYR A 609 -0.58 0.67 -75.37
N VAL A 610 0.64 1.14 -75.60
CA VAL A 610 1.42 1.91 -74.60
C VAL A 610 0.70 3.24 -74.28
N ILE A 611 0.16 3.92 -75.29
CA ILE A 611 -0.61 5.17 -75.10
C ILE A 611 -1.92 4.89 -74.34
N LEU A 612 -2.64 3.80 -74.64
CA LEU A 612 -3.85 3.42 -73.92
C LEU A 612 -3.57 3.05 -72.45
N LEU A 613 -2.47 2.36 -72.16
CA LEU A 613 -2.00 2.07 -70.80
C LEU A 613 -1.66 3.35 -70.03
N LEU A 614 -0.93 4.29 -70.65
CA LEU A 614 -0.61 5.59 -70.03
C LEU A 614 -1.87 6.41 -69.76
N ILE A 615 -2.85 6.42 -70.67
CA ILE A 615 -4.14 7.11 -70.46
C ILE A 615 -4.91 6.45 -69.31
N ALA A 616 -4.92 5.12 -69.19
CA ALA A 616 -5.57 4.40 -68.10
C ALA A 616 -4.93 4.71 -66.74
N VAL A 617 -3.58 4.74 -66.66
CA VAL A 617 -2.84 5.10 -65.44
C VAL A 617 -3.09 6.55 -65.03
N VAL A 618 -3.12 7.50 -65.98
CA VAL A 618 -3.46 8.90 -65.70
C VAL A 618 -4.90 9.06 -65.21
N LEU A 619 -5.86 8.33 -65.80
CA LEU A 619 -7.26 8.34 -65.34
C LEU A 619 -7.42 7.75 -63.93
N MET A 620 -6.72 6.64 -63.61
CA MET A 620 -6.66 6.07 -62.26
C MET A 620 -6.11 7.08 -61.24
N ALA A 621 -5.00 7.76 -61.57
CA ALA A 621 -4.38 8.77 -60.71
C ALA A 621 -5.30 9.97 -60.45
N ILE A 622 -6.06 10.42 -61.47
CA ILE A 622 -7.04 11.50 -61.32
C ILE A 622 -8.20 11.08 -60.41
N VAL A 623 -8.73 9.86 -60.56
CA VAL A 623 -9.79 9.32 -59.69
C VAL A 623 -9.31 9.24 -58.23
N PHE A 624 -8.08 8.77 -58.01
CA PHE A 624 -7.48 8.68 -56.68
C PHE A 624 -7.28 10.07 -56.04
N ALA A 625 -6.74 11.03 -56.79
CA ALA A 625 -6.55 12.41 -56.33
C ALA A 625 -7.88 13.11 -55.97
N VAL A 626 -8.95 12.88 -56.75
CA VAL A 626 -10.30 13.40 -56.44
C VAL A 626 -10.86 12.73 -55.19
N GLY A 627 -10.66 11.42 -55.00
CA GLY A 627 -11.06 10.71 -53.78
C GLY A 627 -10.40 11.29 -52.53
N VAL A 628 -9.08 11.49 -52.55
CA VAL A 628 -8.31 12.10 -51.45
C VAL A 628 -8.77 13.53 -51.18
N TYR A 629 -9.06 14.32 -52.20
CA TYR A 629 -9.56 15.70 -52.04
C TYR A 629 -10.95 15.74 -51.38
N VAL A 630 -11.88 14.87 -51.78
CA VAL A 630 -13.23 14.78 -51.19
C VAL A 630 -13.17 14.30 -49.74
N TRP A 631 -12.29 13.35 -49.41
CA TRP A 631 -12.06 12.88 -48.04
C TRP A 631 -11.52 14.00 -47.14
N LYS A 632 -10.49 14.75 -47.61
CA LYS A 632 -9.87 15.86 -46.88
C LYS A 632 -10.81 17.05 -46.64
N MET A 633 -11.83 17.22 -47.49
CA MET A 633 -12.91 18.21 -47.31
C MET A 633 -13.95 17.76 -46.26
N LYS A 634 -14.32 16.48 -46.20
CA LYS A 634 -15.25 15.96 -45.17
C LYS A 634 -14.63 15.94 -43.77
N GLY A 635 -13.35 15.56 -43.65
CA GLY A 635 -12.63 15.48 -42.37
C GLY A 635 -12.42 16.82 -41.63
N ARG A 636 -12.76 17.97 -42.24
CA ARG A 636 -12.62 19.30 -41.62
C ARG A 636 -13.92 19.91 -41.07
N GLN A 637 -15.06 19.22 -41.15
CA GLN A 637 -16.32 19.70 -40.56
C GLN A 637 -16.79 18.95 -39.31
N THR A 638 -16.16 17.83 -38.94
CA THR A 638 -16.57 16.96 -37.82
C THR A 638 -15.79 17.18 -36.51
N LEU A 639 -15.21 18.36 -36.31
CA LEU A 639 -14.46 18.71 -35.09
C LEU A 639 -14.97 20.00 -34.39
N LYS A 640 -16.23 20.38 -34.64
CA LYS A 640 -16.97 21.34 -33.81
C LYS A 640 -18.45 20.94 -33.72
N MET A 641 -18.91 20.77 -32.47
CA MET A 641 -20.25 20.38 -31.99
C MET A 641 -20.41 18.90 -31.64
N ASP A 642 -20.18 18.56 -30.37
CA ASP A 642 -20.87 17.45 -29.71
C ASP A 642 -21.15 17.73 -28.22
N HIS A 643 -22.02 18.72 -27.99
CA HIS A 643 -22.79 18.87 -26.75
C HIS A 643 -24.16 19.45 -27.13
N LEU A 644 -25.14 18.58 -27.41
CA LEU A 644 -26.56 18.68 -26.97
C LEU A 644 -27.49 17.70 -27.71
N HIS A 645 -27.83 16.62 -27.01
CA HIS A 645 -28.98 15.74 -27.25
C HIS A 645 -29.49 15.38 -25.84
N LYS A 646 -30.78 15.39 -25.47
CA LYS A 646 -32.09 15.67 -26.11
C LYS A 646 -32.91 16.50 -25.06
N VAL A 647 -34.13 17.02 -25.26
CA VAL A 647 -35.39 16.42 -25.75
C VAL A 647 -36.31 17.52 -26.28
N SER A 648 -36.96 17.25 -27.42
CA SER A 648 -38.02 18.05 -28.02
C SER A 648 -39.40 17.74 -27.43
N TYR A 649 -40.33 18.69 -27.40
CA TYR A 649 -41.67 18.50 -28.00
C TYR A 649 -42.43 19.83 -28.21
N THR A 650 -42.90 20.01 -29.47
CA THR A 650 -44.02 20.87 -29.96
C THR A 650 -44.04 22.40 -29.85
N GLN A 651 -44.44 23.00 -30.99
CA GLN A 651 -45.02 24.35 -31.20
C GLN A 651 -46.28 24.56 -30.29
N GLU A 652 -46.84 25.77 -30.10
CA GLU A 652 -47.05 26.87 -31.05
C GLU A 652 -47.36 28.20 -30.34
N GLU A 653 -47.05 29.34 -30.99
CA GLU A 653 -47.60 30.73 -30.91
C GLU A 653 -48.20 31.32 -29.59
N ASP A 654 -48.11 32.62 -29.25
CA ASP A 654 -47.36 33.81 -29.73
C ASP A 654 -47.64 34.98 -28.70
N VAL A 655 -47.07 36.18 -28.91
CA VAL A 655 -47.56 37.51 -28.45
C VAL A 655 -47.08 38.08 -27.08
N ARG A 656 -46.02 38.90 -27.18
CA ARG A 656 -45.76 40.23 -26.53
C ARG A 656 -45.29 40.37 -25.06
N MET A 657 -43.98 40.63 -24.95
CA MET A 657 -43.28 41.76 -24.26
C MET A 657 -44.12 43.06 -24.06
N PRO A 658 -43.82 43.98 -23.09
CA PRO A 658 -42.51 44.69 -23.01
C PRO A 658 -42.10 45.15 -21.55
N PRO A 659 -41.17 46.09 -21.29
CA PRO A 659 -39.80 45.71 -20.87
C PRO A 659 -39.18 46.59 -19.73
N GLU A 660 -37.83 46.65 -19.69
CA GLU A 660 -36.93 47.62 -19.00
C GLU A 660 -36.27 47.20 -17.65
N ASN A 661 -35.09 46.56 -17.75
CA ASN A 661 -33.73 47.12 -17.54
C ASN A 661 -33.54 48.32 -16.55
N PRO A 662 -32.31 48.63 -16.03
CA PRO A 662 -31.09 47.81 -15.86
C PRO A 662 -30.35 47.93 -14.47
N LEU A 663 -29.54 46.90 -14.17
CA LEU A 663 -28.17 46.95 -13.61
C LEU A 663 -27.81 47.53 -12.19
N ARG A 664 -27.09 46.66 -11.44
CA ARG A 664 -25.77 46.85 -10.78
C ARG A 664 -25.61 47.46 -9.35
N ARG A 665 -25.09 46.60 -8.43
CA ARG A 665 -23.80 46.65 -7.68
C ARG A 665 -23.88 46.25 -6.18
N ARG A 666 -22.77 45.62 -5.75
CA ARG A 666 -22.34 45.13 -4.41
C ARG A 666 -22.15 46.28 -3.36
N PRO A 667 -21.66 46.03 -2.11
CA PRO A 667 -21.99 45.01 -1.08
C PRO A 667 -22.07 45.53 0.39
N ALA A 668 -22.65 44.74 1.32
CA ALA A 668 -22.39 44.71 2.79
C ALA A 668 -22.63 46.03 3.62
N PRO A 669 -22.49 46.08 4.97
CA PRO A 669 -22.26 45.02 5.98
C PRO A 669 -23.25 45.03 7.18
N ALA A 670 -22.94 44.22 8.20
CA ALA A 670 -23.66 43.90 9.45
C ALA A 670 -24.23 45.05 10.34
N ARG A 671 -25.26 44.72 11.14
CA ARG A 671 -25.41 45.18 12.54
C ARG A 671 -26.43 44.37 13.38
N ARG A 672 -26.21 44.36 14.71
CA ARG A 672 -27.08 43.83 15.78
C ARG A 672 -28.42 44.58 15.85
N TYR A 673 -29.50 43.92 16.30
CA TYR A 673 -30.60 44.44 17.17
C TYR A 673 -31.38 43.22 17.71
N THR A 674 -31.27 42.90 19.02
CA THR A 674 -32.16 43.24 20.17
C THR A 674 -33.34 42.30 20.43
N THR A 675 -33.58 42.11 21.72
CA THR A 675 -34.69 41.40 22.37
C THR A 675 -36.06 41.99 22.08
N THR A 676 -37.05 41.11 21.92
CA THR A 676 -38.39 41.26 22.52
C THR A 676 -38.88 39.89 22.97
N ALA A 677 -39.53 39.84 24.13
CA ALA A 677 -40.26 38.67 24.60
C ALA A 677 -41.72 38.78 24.15
N GLU A 678 -42.39 37.65 23.96
CA GLU A 678 -43.84 37.57 24.06
C GLU A 678 -44.21 36.21 24.69
N GLU A 679 -45.12 36.26 25.65
CA GLU A 679 -45.61 35.13 26.42
C GLU A 679 -46.89 34.60 25.78
N GLU A 680 -47.04 33.28 25.65
CA GLU A 680 -48.37 32.67 25.70
C GLU A 680 -48.36 31.49 26.68
N GLU A 681 -49.20 31.58 27.71
CA GLU A 681 -49.48 30.49 28.63
C GLU A 681 -50.40 29.45 27.99
N LEU A 682 -50.15 28.16 28.24
CA LEU A 682 -51.24 27.17 28.30
C LEU A 682 -51.17 26.35 29.59
N LYS A 683 -52.17 26.51 30.46
CA LYS A 683 -52.26 25.87 31.79
C LYS A 683 -53.02 24.53 31.75
N VAL A 684 -52.43 23.44 32.26
CA VAL A 684 -53.17 22.22 32.73
C VAL A 684 -52.54 21.66 34.04
N LYS A 685 -53.28 20.84 34.80
CA LYS A 685 -53.21 20.59 36.27
C LYS A 685 -53.05 19.08 36.62
N LEU A 686 -52.65 18.63 37.84
CA LEU A 686 -52.34 19.36 39.08
C LEU A 686 -51.14 18.80 39.92
N PRO A 687 -51.16 17.63 40.63
CA PRO A 687 -50.45 17.57 41.93
C PRO A 687 -49.68 16.25 42.27
N PRO A 688 -49.10 16.08 43.49
CA PRO A 688 -48.10 16.93 44.18
C PRO A 688 -46.97 16.10 44.88
N ASN A 689 -46.04 16.78 45.58
CA ASN A 689 -45.15 16.27 46.66
C ASN A 689 -44.00 15.30 46.25
N LYS A 690 -42.73 15.41 46.68
CA LYS A 690 -41.89 16.34 47.49
C LYS A 690 -40.47 16.19 46.87
N GLY A 691 -39.49 17.11 46.90
CA GLY A 691 -39.15 18.12 47.88
C GLY A 691 -37.68 17.97 48.31
N VAL A 692 -36.74 18.44 47.46
CA VAL A 692 -35.47 19.20 47.72
C VAL A 692 -34.70 19.04 49.07
N PHE A 693 -33.36 19.12 49.19
CA PHE A 693 -32.42 20.09 48.57
C PHE A 693 -30.91 19.75 48.77
N LYS A 694 -30.06 20.23 47.83
CA LYS A 694 -28.67 20.77 47.97
C LYS A 694 -27.55 20.00 48.71
N SER A 695 -26.42 19.84 48.01
CA SER A 695 -25.26 20.73 48.21
C SER A 695 -24.45 20.89 46.91
N SER A 696 -23.71 21.99 46.79
CA SER A 696 -22.91 22.36 45.61
C SER A 696 -21.54 22.86 46.05
N VAL A 697 -20.46 22.40 45.40
CA VAL A 697 -19.14 23.04 45.49
C VAL A 697 -18.52 23.09 44.08
N CYS A 698 -18.03 24.26 43.69
CA CYS A 698 -17.31 24.48 42.43
C CYS A 698 -15.87 24.90 42.72
N ARG A 699 -14.92 24.51 41.85
CA ARG A 699 -13.66 25.23 41.56
C ARG A 699 -13.26 24.95 40.11
N GLY A 700 -12.65 25.93 39.42
CA GLY A 700 -11.93 25.69 38.15
C GLY A 700 -12.62 26.03 36.82
N GLY A 701 -13.59 26.95 36.81
CA GLY A 701 -14.38 27.43 35.65
C GLY A 701 -13.94 27.12 34.20
N VAL A 702 -14.71 26.29 33.52
CA VAL A 702 -15.49 26.55 32.27
C VAL A 702 -16.51 25.41 32.13
N CYS A 703 -17.80 25.71 31.94
CA CYS A 703 -18.83 24.69 31.70
C CYS A 703 -19.31 24.73 30.24
N LEU A 704 -18.96 23.70 29.47
CA LEU A 704 -19.57 23.43 28.16
C LEU A 704 -20.97 22.81 28.35
N LYS A 705 -21.96 23.37 27.66
CA LYS A 705 -23.38 23.02 27.83
C LYS A 705 -23.84 22.07 26.72
N MET A 706 -23.55 20.78 26.86
CA MET A 706 -24.07 19.77 25.92
C MET A 706 -25.59 19.67 26.03
N THR A 707 -26.28 19.97 24.93
CA THR A 707 -27.74 19.86 24.84
C THR A 707 -28.08 18.57 24.09
N ARG A 708 -28.47 17.52 24.82
CA ARG A 708 -28.75 16.20 24.25
C ARG A 708 -30.13 16.22 23.57
N LEU A 709 -30.15 16.25 22.24
CA LEU A 709 -31.36 16.15 21.42
C LEU A 709 -31.74 14.67 21.25
N ALA A 710 -32.61 14.16 22.11
CA ALA A 710 -33.24 12.86 21.90
C ALA A 710 -34.36 13.00 20.86
N ARG A 711 -34.29 12.26 19.74
CA ARG A 711 -35.43 12.02 18.87
C ARG A 711 -36.10 10.70 19.25
N LYS A 712 -37.43 10.72 19.18
CA LYS A 712 -38.30 9.53 19.20
C LYS A 712 -38.31 8.87 17.82
#